data_AF-A0A4Q2Y4K8-F1
#
_entry.id   AF-A0A4Q2Y4K8-F1
#
_cell.length_a   1.000
_cell.length_b   1.000
_cell.length_c   1.000
_cell.angle_alpha   90.00
_cell.angle_beta   90.00
_cell.angle_gamma   90.00
#
_symmetry.space_group_name_H-M   'P 1'
#
loop_
_entity.id
_entity.type
_entity.pdbx_description
1 polymer ?
#
loop_
_entity_poly.entity_id
_entity_poly.type
_entity_poly.pdbx_seq_one_letter_code
_entity_poly.pdbx_strand_id
1 'polypeptide(L)'
;MFLPQVVKSARVMKKSVAWLQPFMEAEKVRAQIERRLSKAVPGRPVTLVEGFTYTSSPDLTAEERAVETAFATELASTLPIAAKRYETLFGDVPNRANAQELSAVYAESPESRQRWGAATQEPAQAFMNWLSAENRKNLPDAGSTGSGLTATPSSGEQELADGGSDAGEEDDGPSNAGKIVLATVKGDVHDIGKNIVGIVLSCNNFEVIDMGVMVPCEKILAKAAEVKADIIGLSGLITPSLDEMAHVASEMQRLGLKTPLLIGGATTSAAHTAIKLAPHYSGSIVHVLDASRSVPVATALLSAGQQEKFVADNEQRHIDMREKYSSKKKRDVLPLAEARAKGFTTDWSTVDIAEPPVTGIIPVNETEGSAGTIPPVSLTELRGYIDWSPFFHAWELRGRWKEDEQRFSSAQEDPEMKAQAEDTAQKLYADAQALLDRIIEGRHFRPRGVTGFFPANSHGDDIDLYRDAARTEKLATLHTLRQQVIKTGATPTPNYALSDFTAPVESGRPDWVGGFVVTIHGADEYAKTYDDQQDPYSSIIVKALADRLAEAFAEWLHQRARFLCGIEKPGELSRQEIIREKYRGIRPAPGYPAQPDHTEKRTLFALLDATSLTGCELTDSCAMHPGSSVSGLYFNHPEAKYFG
;
A
#
# COMPACT_ATOMS: atom_id res chain seq x y z
N MET A 1 17.95 2.96 -2.72
CA MET A 1 17.24 3.24 -4.00
C MET A 1 15.75 2.84 -4.05
N PHE A 2 15.17 2.24 -2.99
CA PHE A 2 13.72 1.96 -2.86
C PHE A 2 12.84 3.22 -2.69
N LEU A 3 13.46 4.33 -2.29
CA LEU A 3 12.75 5.54 -1.91
C LEU A 3 11.73 6.01 -2.95
N PRO A 4 11.99 6.13 -4.27
CA PRO A 4 11.01 6.73 -5.18
C PRO A 4 9.71 5.92 -5.35
N GLN A 5 9.78 4.58 -5.26
CA GLN A 5 8.62 3.68 -5.41
C GLN A 5 7.84 3.58 -4.10
N VAL A 6 8.53 3.37 -2.98
CA VAL A 6 7.93 3.45 -1.63
C VAL A 6 7.34 4.84 -1.40
N VAL A 7 8.00 5.89 -1.90
CA VAL A 7 7.54 7.27 -1.83
C VAL A 7 6.30 7.51 -2.69
N LYS A 8 5.87 6.68 -3.64
CA LYS A 8 4.58 6.90 -4.30
C LYS A 8 3.43 6.24 -3.57
N SER A 9 3.63 5.02 -3.08
CA SER A 9 2.70 4.27 -2.22
C SER A 9 2.40 4.97 -0.89
N ALA A 10 3.30 5.88 -0.52
CA ALA A 10 3.31 6.81 0.60
C ALA A 10 2.60 8.16 0.38
N ARG A 11 1.86 8.38 -0.72
CA ARG A 11 1.01 9.60 -0.90
C ARG A 11 -0.53 9.38 -0.95
N VAL A 12 -0.90 8.11 -1.05
CA VAL A 12 -2.12 7.29 -0.85
C VAL A 12 -2.74 7.30 0.59
N MET A 13 -2.20 6.51 1.53
CA MET A 13 -2.59 6.28 2.93
C MET A 13 -2.69 7.52 3.86
N LYS A 14 -2.09 8.70 3.64
CA LYS A 14 -2.09 9.90 4.52
C LYS A 14 -3.44 10.55 4.47
N LYS A 15 -3.92 10.73 3.24
CA LYS A 15 -5.23 11.35 2.98
C LYS A 15 -6.35 10.36 3.27
N SER A 16 -6.10 9.08 2.99
CA SER A 16 -7.02 8.01 3.37
C SER A 16 -7.14 7.86 4.88
N VAL A 17 -6.04 7.73 5.64
CA VAL A 17 -6.07 7.63 7.11
C VAL A 17 -6.65 8.89 7.74
N ALA A 18 -6.30 10.09 7.27
CA ALA A 18 -6.92 11.33 7.77
C ALA A 18 -8.43 11.40 7.52
N TRP A 19 -8.91 10.82 6.41
CA TRP A 19 -10.34 10.70 6.13
C TRP A 19 -11.01 9.59 6.95
N LEU A 20 -10.33 8.47 7.14
CA LEU A 20 -10.83 7.27 7.80
C LEU A 20 -10.80 7.37 9.32
N GLN A 21 -9.92 8.18 9.89
CA GLN A 21 -9.71 8.22 11.33
C GLN A 21 -11.00 8.54 12.12
N PRO A 22 -11.84 9.52 11.73
CA PRO A 22 -13.14 9.73 12.37
C PRO A 22 -14.09 8.51 12.27
N PHE A 23 -14.07 7.79 11.15
CA PHE A 23 -14.94 6.63 10.92
C PHE A 23 -14.46 5.38 11.65
N MET A 24 -13.14 5.15 11.69
CA MET A 24 -12.54 4.06 12.47
C MET A 24 -12.72 4.29 13.98
N GLU A 25 -12.66 5.55 14.42
CA GLU A 25 -13.00 5.93 15.79
C GLU A 25 -14.50 5.71 16.05
N ALA A 26 -15.39 6.10 15.13
CA ALA A 26 -16.83 5.85 15.24
C ALA A 26 -17.17 4.34 15.25
N GLU A 27 -16.47 3.52 14.48
CA GLU A 27 -16.66 2.06 14.43
C GLU A 27 -16.15 1.37 15.71
N LYS A 28 -15.00 1.82 16.25
CA LYS A 28 -14.54 1.40 17.59
C LYS A 28 -15.54 1.78 18.68
N VAL A 29 -16.11 2.98 18.61
CA VAL A 29 -17.17 3.44 19.50
C VAL A 29 -18.42 2.57 19.33
N ARG A 30 -18.82 2.25 18.09
CA ARG A 30 -19.96 1.37 17.78
C ARG A 30 -19.79 -0.03 18.36
N ALA A 31 -18.63 -0.66 18.14
CA ALA A 31 -18.31 -1.97 18.73
C ALA A 31 -18.30 -1.93 20.27
N GLN A 32 -17.84 -0.83 20.86
CA GLN A 32 -17.87 -0.64 22.31
C GLN A 32 -19.31 -0.45 22.82
N ILE A 33 -20.17 0.26 22.09
CA ILE A 33 -21.59 0.44 22.38
C ILE A 33 -22.32 -0.90 22.31
N GLU A 34 -22.14 -1.67 21.23
CA GLU A 34 -22.74 -2.98 21.05
C GLU A 34 -22.33 -3.95 22.17
N ARG A 35 -21.05 -3.92 22.59
CA ARG A 35 -20.56 -4.71 23.73
C ARG A 35 -21.14 -4.26 25.08
N ARG A 36 -21.48 -2.98 25.25
CA ARG A 36 -22.15 -2.48 26.46
C ARG A 36 -23.61 -2.90 26.46
N LEU A 37 -24.30 -2.82 25.32
CA LEU A 37 -25.69 -3.26 25.15
C LEU A 37 -25.85 -4.77 25.32
N SER A 38 -24.89 -5.57 24.82
CA SER A 38 -24.91 -7.03 25.01
C SER A 38 -24.78 -7.48 26.47
N LYS A 39 -24.31 -6.57 27.35
CA LYS A 39 -24.19 -6.79 28.80
C LYS A 39 -25.23 -6.03 29.61
N ALA A 40 -26.08 -5.23 28.96
CA ALA A 40 -27.10 -4.44 29.61
C ALA A 40 -28.20 -5.36 30.15
N VAL A 41 -28.66 -5.06 31.37
CA VAL A 41 -29.78 -5.77 32.00
C VAL A 41 -31.05 -4.95 31.74
N PRO A 42 -32.12 -5.52 31.15
CA PRO A 42 -33.38 -4.81 30.95
C PRO A 42 -33.90 -4.17 32.24
N GLY A 43 -34.45 -2.96 32.15
CA GLY A 43 -34.90 -2.18 33.31
C GLY A 43 -33.78 -1.52 34.14
N ARG A 44 -32.52 -1.59 33.73
CA ARG A 44 -31.41 -0.82 34.33
C ARG A 44 -30.87 0.23 33.35
N PRO A 45 -30.46 1.43 33.84
CA PRO A 45 -29.84 2.43 33.00
C PRO A 45 -28.53 1.92 32.39
N VAL A 46 -28.31 2.23 31.11
CA VAL A 46 -27.05 1.96 30.39
C VAL A 46 -26.53 3.23 29.73
N THR A 47 -25.26 3.56 30.01
CA THR A 47 -24.56 4.68 29.38
C THR A 47 -23.74 4.19 28.20
N LEU A 48 -24.12 4.60 26.99
CA LEU A 48 -23.47 4.17 25.75
C LEU A 48 -22.24 5.02 25.44
N VAL A 49 -22.39 6.34 25.53
CA VAL A 49 -21.34 7.35 25.41
C VAL A 49 -21.61 8.48 26.41
N GLU A 50 -20.67 9.40 26.59
CA GLU A 50 -20.85 10.53 27.51
C GLU A 50 -22.11 11.34 27.16
N GLY A 51 -22.97 11.57 28.16
CA GLY A 51 -24.23 12.29 27.98
C GLY A 51 -25.38 11.48 27.32
N PHE A 52 -25.14 10.26 26.83
CA PHE A 52 -26.18 9.40 26.26
C PHE A 52 -26.42 8.17 27.15
N THR A 53 -27.48 8.24 27.96
CA THR A 53 -27.92 7.17 28.86
C THR A 53 -29.42 6.95 28.71
N TYR A 54 -29.84 5.69 28.60
CA TYR A 54 -31.26 5.32 28.58
C TYR A 54 -31.53 4.07 29.40
N THR A 55 -32.79 3.81 29.73
CA THR A 55 -33.23 2.60 30.45
C THR A 55 -34.15 1.80 29.55
N SER A 56 -33.70 0.64 29.08
CA SER A 56 -34.50 -0.23 28.23
C SER A 56 -35.73 -0.75 28.97
N SER A 57 -36.88 -0.78 28.30
CA SER A 57 -38.11 -1.33 28.86
C SER A 57 -37.95 -2.86 29.08
N PRO A 58 -38.36 -3.39 30.25
CA PRO A 58 -38.29 -4.82 30.52
C PRO A 58 -39.25 -5.63 29.64
N ASP A 59 -40.30 -5.01 29.12
CA ASP A 59 -41.42 -5.69 28.46
C ASP A 59 -41.26 -5.83 26.92
N LEU A 60 -40.13 -5.39 26.35
CA LEU A 60 -39.87 -5.52 24.91
C LEU A 60 -39.66 -6.98 24.48
N THR A 61 -40.30 -7.36 23.38
CA THR A 61 -40.04 -8.60 22.65
C THR A 61 -38.61 -8.66 22.10
N ALA A 62 -38.16 -9.83 21.65
CA ALA A 62 -36.82 -10.00 21.08
C ALA A 62 -36.61 -9.15 19.81
N GLU A 63 -37.64 -9.02 18.97
CA GLU A 63 -37.60 -8.20 17.75
C GLU A 63 -37.52 -6.70 18.11
N GLU A 64 -38.37 -6.23 19.01
CA GLU A 64 -38.34 -4.84 19.49
C GLU A 64 -37.00 -4.50 20.14
N ARG A 65 -36.42 -5.44 20.88
CA ARG A 65 -35.10 -5.25 21.52
C ARG A 65 -33.97 -5.13 20.50
N ALA A 66 -34.05 -5.85 19.37
CA ALA A 66 -33.11 -5.69 18.27
C ALA A 66 -33.21 -4.30 17.63
N VAL A 67 -34.44 -3.81 17.42
CA VAL A 67 -34.70 -2.46 16.90
C VAL A 67 -34.22 -1.37 17.88
N GLU A 68 -34.51 -1.51 19.17
CA GLU A 68 -34.04 -0.61 20.23
C GLU A 68 -32.50 -0.54 20.23
N THR A 69 -31.83 -1.70 20.18
CA THR A 69 -30.37 -1.81 20.20
C THR A 69 -29.74 -1.17 18.96
N ALA A 70 -30.29 -1.46 17.77
CA ALA A 70 -29.80 -0.90 16.51
C ALA A 70 -29.94 0.64 16.50
N PHE A 71 -31.10 1.15 16.90
CA PHE A 71 -31.37 2.59 16.90
C PHE A 71 -30.55 3.34 17.96
N ALA A 72 -30.43 2.80 19.17
CA ALA A 72 -29.57 3.38 20.21
C ALA A 72 -28.10 3.40 19.78
N THR A 73 -27.64 2.38 19.06
CA THR A 73 -26.29 2.29 18.52
C THR A 73 -26.04 3.34 17.44
N GLU A 74 -26.98 3.48 16.49
CA GLU A 74 -26.94 4.51 15.46
C GLU A 74 -26.82 5.90 16.10
N LEU A 75 -27.78 6.27 16.96
CA LEU A 75 -27.79 7.58 17.61
C LEU A 75 -26.50 7.86 18.41
N ALA A 76 -26.08 6.92 19.27
CA ALA A 76 -24.93 7.11 20.15
C ALA A 76 -23.60 7.16 19.39
N SER A 77 -23.49 6.50 18.24
CA SER A 77 -22.28 6.53 17.40
C SER A 77 -22.17 7.79 16.52
N THR A 78 -23.28 8.51 16.30
CA THR A 78 -23.33 9.66 15.38
C THR A 78 -24.01 10.90 15.96
N LEU A 79 -23.92 11.16 17.27
CA LEU A 79 -24.71 12.22 17.95
C LEU A 79 -24.68 13.61 17.26
N PRO A 80 -23.53 14.18 16.85
CA PRO A 80 -23.51 15.47 16.15
C PRO A 80 -24.18 15.43 14.76
N ILE A 81 -24.05 14.31 14.05
CA ILE A 81 -24.65 14.12 12.72
C ILE A 81 -26.16 13.93 12.87
N ALA A 82 -26.59 13.14 13.86
CA ALA A 82 -28.00 12.94 14.21
C ALA A 82 -28.67 14.26 14.63
N ALA A 83 -27.97 15.13 15.37
CA ALA A 83 -28.42 16.48 15.71
C ALA A 83 -28.72 17.32 14.47
N LYS A 84 -27.75 17.39 13.54
CA LYS A 84 -27.91 18.14 12.30
C LYS A 84 -29.03 17.59 11.41
N ARG A 85 -29.18 16.26 11.36
CA ARG A 85 -30.29 15.60 10.64
C ARG A 85 -31.64 15.92 11.28
N TYR A 86 -31.72 15.87 12.61
CA TYR A 86 -32.92 16.25 13.35
C TYR A 86 -33.32 17.71 13.08
N GLU A 87 -32.37 18.64 13.18
CA GLU A 87 -32.59 20.06 12.90
C GLU A 87 -33.07 20.29 11.46
N THR A 88 -32.46 19.60 10.49
CA THR A 88 -32.85 19.70 9.06
C THR A 88 -34.27 19.22 8.81
N LEU A 89 -34.71 18.15 9.49
CA LEU A 89 -36.02 17.54 9.27
C LEU A 89 -37.13 18.20 10.08
N PHE A 90 -36.83 18.69 11.30
CA PHE A 90 -37.84 19.07 12.29
C PHE A 90 -37.61 20.46 12.91
N GLY A 91 -36.53 21.15 12.54
CA GLY A 91 -36.10 22.40 13.15
C GLY A 91 -35.56 22.23 14.58
N ASP A 92 -35.42 23.36 15.28
CA ASP A 92 -34.82 23.43 16.61
C ASP A 92 -35.76 23.06 17.77
N VAL A 93 -36.98 22.57 17.47
CA VAL A 93 -37.97 22.26 18.51
C VAL A 93 -37.73 20.86 19.07
N PRO A 94 -37.42 20.72 20.37
CA PRO A 94 -37.17 19.41 20.97
C PRO A 94 -38.47 18.59 21.07
N ASN A 95 -38.56 17.47 20.35
CA ASN A 95 -39.73 16.60 20.34
C ASN A 95 -39.30 15.12 20.21
N ARG A 96 -39.65 14.32 21.23
CA ARG A 96 -39.33 12.88 21.25
C ARG A 96 -39.97 12.12 20.09
N ALA A 97 -41.20 12.45 19.69
CA ALA A 97 -41.85 11.79 18.57
C ALA A 97 -41.08 12.02 17.27
N ASN A 98 -40.63 13.25 17.02
CA ASN A 98 -39.79 13.58 15.88
C ASN A 98 -38.43 12.85 15.94
N ALA A 99 -37.87 12.67 17.13
CA ALA A 99 -36.60 11.95 17.27
C ALA A 99 -36.72 10.46 16.93
N GLN A 100 -37.90 9.85 17.11
CA GLN A 100 -38.13 8.46 16.68
C GLN A 100 -38.11 8.31 15.15
N GLU A 101 -38.50 9.35 14.40
CA GLU A 101 -38.43 9.39 12.93
C GLU A 101 -36.99 9.37 12.39
N LEU A 102 -35.98 9.50 13.26
CA LEU A 102 -34.59 9.26 12.86
C LEU A 102 -34.30 7.77 12.61
N SER A 103 -35.07 6.86 13.24
CA SER A 103 -34.98 5.44 12.97
C SER A 103 -35.62 5.13 11.62
N ALA A 104 -34.83 4.64 10.67
CA ALA A 104 -35.32 4.26 9.35
C ALA A 104 -36.46 3.23 9.42
N VAL A 105 -36.32 2.24 10.31
CA VAL A 105 -37.32 1.18 10.50
C VAL A 105 -38.61 1.75 11.07
N TYR A 106 -38.55 2.70 12.00
CA TYR A 106 -39.75 3.36 12.54
C TYR A 106 -40.45 4.24 11.50
N ALA A 107 -39.69 5.00 10.71
CA ALA A 107 -40.21 5.99 9.76
C ALA A 107 -40.82 5.39 8.48
N GLU A 108 -40.54 4.12 8.19
CA GLU A 108 -40.88 3.40 6.95
C GLU A 108 -42.37 3.49 6.56
N SER A 109 -43.29 3.27 7.50
CA SER A 109 -44.73 3.27 7.22
C SER A 109 -45.58 3.56 8.48
N PRO A 110 -46.86 3.94 8.34
CA PRO A 110 -47.77 4.08 9.48
C PRO A 110 -47.85 2.83 10.36
N GLU A 111 -47.85 1.64 9.74
CA GLU A 111 -47.85 0.35 10.42
C GLU A 111 -46.54 0.14 11.19
N SER A 112 -45.42 0.57 10.63
CA SER A 112 -44.10 0.49 11.28
C SER A 112 -44.02 1.39 12.52
N ARG A 113 -44.60 2.60 12.47
CA ARG A 113 -44.69 3.50 13.63
C ARG A 113 -45.49 2.89 14.78
N GLN A 114 -46.56 2.16 14.45
CA GLN A 114 -47.36 1.45 15.44
C GLN A 114 -46.61 0.24 16.02
N ARG A 115 -45.87 -0.49 15.17
CA ARG A 115 -45.13 -1.69 15.56
C ARG A 115 -43.89 -1.38 16.42
N TRP A 116 -43.12 -0.35 16.08
CA TRP A 116 -41.81 -0.10 16.69
C TRP A 116 -41.79 1.05 17.70
N GLY A 117 -42.91 1.73 17.91
CA GLY A 117 -42.98 2.88 18.80
C GLY A 117 -42.58 2.60 20.25
N ALA A 118 -42.69 1.36 20.75
CA ALA A 118 -42.18 1.00 22.07
C ALA A 118 -40.64 0.88 22.08
N ALA A 119 -40.06 0.31 21.01
CA ALA A 119 -38.62 0.07 20.87
C ALA A 119 -37.80 1.35 20.66
N THR A 120 -38.39 2.37 20.02
CA THR A 120 -37.68 3.61 19.67
C THR A 120 -37.81 4.72 20.71
N GLN A 121 -38.74 4.60 21.66
CA GLN A 121 -39.07 5.65 22.63
C GLN A 121 -37.91 6.04 23.54
N GLU A 122 -37.26 5.06 24.17
CA GLU A 122 -36.20 5.31 25.16
C GLU A 122 -34.90 5.82 24.51
N PRO A 123 -34.42 5.25 23.39
CA PRO A 123 -33.29 5.82 22.65
C PRO A 123 -33.55 7.25 22.15
N ALA A 124 -34.75 7.53 21.63
CA ALA A 124 -35.14 8.86 21.19
C ALA A 124 -35.15 9.86 22.35
N GLN A 125 -35.67 9.48 23.53
CA GLN A 125 -35.65 10.34 24.71
C GLN A 125 -34.23 10.65 25.19
N ALA A 126 -33.33 9.66 25.16
CA ALA A 126 -31.94 9.86 25.51
C ALA A 126 -31.21 10.79 24.54
N PHE A 127 -31.51 10.69 23.24
CA PHE A 127 -31.02 11.65 22.24
C PHE A 127 -31.52 13.07 22.54
N MET A 128 -32.80 13.24 22.86
CA MET A 128 -33.34 14.57 23.22
C MET A 128 -32.71 15.15 24.49
N ASN A 129 -32.43 14.30 25.47
CA ASN A 129 -31.74 14.72 26.70
C ASN A 129 -30.32 15.19 26.39
N TRP A 130 -29.60 14.46 25.55
CA TRP A 130 -28.27 14.84 25.08
C TRP A 130 -28.29 16.15 24.29
N LEU A 131 -29.19 16.28 23.30
CA LEU A 131 -29.32 17.47 22.45
C LEU A 131 -29.65 18.72 23.29
N SER A 132 -30.53 18.57 24.29
CA SER A 132 -30.88 19.66 25.21
C SER A 132 -29.75 20.05 26.16
N ALA A 133 -28.84 19.12 26.48
CA ALA A 133 -27.65 19.40 27.28
C ALA A 133 -26.58 20.10 26.43
N GLU A 134 -26.44 19.69 25.17
CA GLU A 134 -25.47 20.27 24.24
C GLU A 134 -25.86 21.70 23.85
N ASN A 135 -27.14 21.96 23.55
CA ASN A 135 -27.64 23.32 23.30
C ASN A 135 -27.45 24.26 24.50
N ARG A 136 -27.49 23.74 25.73
CA ARG A 136 -27.21 24.51 26.95
C ARG A 136 -25.74 24.90 27.12
N LYS A 137 -24.80 24.11 26.58
CA LYS A 137 -23.37 24.46 26.58
C LYS A 137 -23.03 25.56 25.58
N ASN A 138 -23.86 25.73 24.54
CA ASN A 138 -23.67 26.69 23.46
C ASN A 138 -24.39 28.05 23.67
N LEU A 139 -25.04 28.25 24.83
CA LEU A 139 -25.60 29.55 25.21
C LEU A 139 -24.50 30.48 25.74
N PRO A 140 -24.36 31.73 25.22
CA PRO A 140 -23.46 32.71 25.81
C PRO A 140 -23.93 33.06 27.23
N ASP A 141 -22.97 33.14 28.15
CA ASP A 141 -23.18 33.39 29.58
C ASP A 141 -23.84 34.77 29.79
N ALA A 142 -25.16 34.81 29.94
CA ALA A 142 -25.94 36.04 30.08
C ALA A 142 -26.04 36.45 31.56
N GLY A 143 -24.95 37.02 32.06
CA GLY A 143 -24.93 37.81 33.29
C GLY A 143 -25.33 39.27 33.05
N SER A 144 -26.51 39.62 33.56
CA SER A 144 -26.91 40.95 34.05
C SER A 144 -27.59 41.98 33.11
N THR A 145 -28.80 42.34 33.54
CA THR A 145 -29.55 43.61 33.41
C THR A 145 -30.26 43.95 32.10
N GLY A 146 -31.54 44.33 32.25
CA GLY A 146 -32.22 45.23 31.30
C GLY A 146 -33.67 44.88 30.98
N SER A 147 -34.59 45.32 31.84
CA SER A 147 -36.04 45.37 31.60
C SER A 147 -36.42 46.09 30.30
N GLY A 148 -37.47 45.62 29.61
CA GLY A 148 -38.13 46.43 28.57
C GLY A 148 -39.30 45.72 27.88
N LEU A 149 -40.52 46.12 28.22
CA LEU A 149 -41.80 45.73 27.64
C LEU A 149 -41.88 45.96 26.12
N THR A 150 -42.65 45.12 25.38
CA THR A 150 -43.98 45.46 24.81
C THR A 150 -44.53 44.40 23.84
N ALA A 151 -45.86 44.22 23.89
CA ALA A 151 -46.72 43.45 22.97
C ALA A 151 -46.79 44.12 21.57
N THR A 152 -47.29 43.59 20.44
CA THR A 152 -48.46 42.73 20.12
C THR A 152 -48.40 42.41 18.58
N PRO A 153 -49.32 41.61 17.98
CA PRO A 153 -49.12 40.74 16.80
C PRO A 153 -49.82 41.17 15.49
N SER A 154 -49.57 40.44 14.38
CA SER A 154 -50.42 40.35 13.16
C SER A 154 -49.82 39.27 12.21
N SER A 155 -50.44 38.13 11.90
CA SER A 155 -51.60 37.83 11.02
C SER A 155 -51.26 37.67 9.52
N GLY A 156 -51.75 36.56 8.93
CA GLY A 156 -51.97 36.32 7.49
C GLY A 156 -50.78 35.68 6.74
N GLU A 157 -50.93 34.75 5.80
CA GLU A 157 -52.07 34.20 5.07
C GLU A 157 -51.64 32.87 4.42
N GLN A 158 -52.62 32.01 4.14
CA GLN A 158 -52.50 30.76 3.38
C GLN A 158 -52.34 31.04 1.88
N GLU A 159 -51.64 30.14 1.17
CA GLU A 159 -52.10 29.72 -0.16
C GLU A 159 -51.67 28.28 -0.46
N LEU A 160 -52.68 27.47 -0.80
CA LEU A 160 -52.58 26.09 -1.30
C LEU A 160 -52.38 26.12 -2.81
N ALA A 161 -51.56 25.20 -3.33
CA ALA A 161 -51.72 24.69 -4.69
C ALA A 161 -51.33 23.21 -4.74
N ASP A 162 -52.36 22.41 -5.00
CA ASP A 162 -52.37 20.97 -5.26
C ASP A 162 -51.93 20.67 -6.70
N GLY A 163 -51.37 19.48 -6.94
CA GLY A 163 -50.89 19.06 -8.25
C GLY A 163 -50.13 17.74 -8.21
N GLY A 164 -50.87 16.63 -8.09
CA GLY A 164 -50.31 15.29 -8.14
C GLY A 164 -49.85 14.84 -9.53
N SER A 165 -48.89 13.91 -9.56
CA SER A 165 -48.71 12.93 -10.63
C SER A 165 -48.05 11.67 -10.08
N ASP A 166 -48.78 10.57 -10.23
CA ASP A 166 -48.44 9.19 -9.94
C ASP A 166 -47.40 8.65 -10.95
N ALA A 167 -46.28 8.12 -10.47
CA ALA A 167 -45.34 7.30 -11.23
C ALA A 167 -44.63 6.35 -10.26
N GLY A 168 -44.79 5.04 -10.51
CA GLY A 168 -44.43 3.97 -9.59
C GLY A 168 -42.98 3.96 -9.12
N GLU A 169 -42.81 3.74 -7.83
CA GLU A 169 -41.52 3.48 -7.18
C GLU A 169 -41.21 1.98 -7.30
N GLU A 170 -40.11 1.68 -7.99
CA GLU A 170 -39.41 0.40 -7.86
C GLU A 170 -38.65 0.38 -6.53
N ASP A 171 -38.76 -0.74 -5.84
CA ASP A 171 -38.15 -1.11 -4.56
C ASP A 171 -36.61 -1.18 -4.69
N ASP A 172 -35.91 -0.15 -4.21
CA ASP A 172 -34.44 -0.09 -4.20
C ASP A 172 -33.94 -0.30 -2.77
N GLY A 173 -33.36 -1.48 -2.52
CA GLY A 173 -32.57 -1.76 -1.32
C GLY A 173 -31.38 -0.81 -1.18
N PRO A 174 -30.61 -0.85 -0.08
CA PRO A 174 -29.53 0.11 0.15
C PRO A 174 -28.53 0.10 -1.01
N SER A 175 -28.55 1.15 -1.84
CA SER A 175 -27.72 1.24 -3.03
C SER A 175 -26.28 1.51 -2.62
N ASN A 176 -25.37 0.61 -3.01
CA ASN A 176 -23.94 0.83 -2.86
C ASN A 176 -23.48 1.91 -3.85
N ALA A 177 -22.32 2.54 -3.60
CA ALA A 177 -21.78 3.60 -4.45
C ALA A 177 -21.25 3.10 -5.82
N GLY A 178 -21.35 1.78 -6.07
CA GLY A 178 -20.80 1.08 -7.22
C GLY A 178 -19.95 -0.11 -6.80
N LYS A 179 -19.74 -1.02 -7.74
CA LYS A 179 -19.02 -2.28 -7.57
C LYS A 179 -17.69 -2.27 -8.31
N ILE A 180 -16.62 -2.64 -7.62
CA ILE A 180 -15.25 -2.56 -8.14
C ILE A 180 -14.57 -3.92 -8.00
N VAL A 181 -14.09 -4.47 -9.11
CA VAL A 181 -13.18 -5.62 -9.10
C VAL A 181 -11.74 -5.11 -9.06
N LEU A 182 -10.98 -5.49 -8.03
CA LEU A 182 -9.56 -5.18 -7.89
C LEU A 182 -8.72 -6.44 -8.03
N ALA A 183 -7.62 -6.35 -8.78
CA ALA A 183 -6.69 -7.47 -8.94
C ALA A 183 -5.25 -6.98 -9.08
N THR A 184 -4.30 -7.68 -8.45
CA THR A 184 -2.90 -7.60 -8.88
C THR A 184 -2.74 -8.53 -10.09
N VAL A 185 -2.20 -7.97 -11.18
CA VAL A 185 -2.17 -8.63 -12.49
C VAL A 185 -1.34 -9.92 -12.49
N LYS A 186 -1.55 -10.76 -13.51
CA LYS A 186 -0.84 -12.02 -13.71
C LYS A 186 0.67 -11.87 -13.51
N GLY A 187 1.25 -12.82 -12.78
CA GLY A 187 2.69 -12.88 -12.54
C GLY A 187 3.21 -11.91 -11.47
N ASP A 188 2.41 -10.95 -10.99
CA ASP A 188 2.80 -10.08 -9.89
C ASP A 188 2.14 -10.51 -8.57
N VAL A 189 2.89 -10.41 -7.47
CA VAL A 189 2.53 -10.97 -6.16
C VAL A 189 2.28 -9.90 -5.10
N HIS A 190 2.57 -8.63 -5.38
CA HIS A 190 2.53 -7.60 -4.35
C HIS A 190 1.16 -6.92 -4.29
N ASP A 191 0.60 -6.82 -3.08
CA ASP A 191 -0.79 -6.38 -2.87
C ASP A 191 -0.98 -5.31 -1.81
N ILE A 192 0.04 -4.93 -1.03
CA ILE A 192 -0.10 -3.95 0.07
C ILE A 192 -0.84 -2.68 -0.40
N GLY A 193 -0.39 -2.07 -1.50
CA GLY A 193 -1.01 -0.88 -2.07
C GLY A 193 -2.45 -1.11 -2.57
N LYS A 194 -2.73 -2.28 -3.15
CA LYS A 194 -4.08 -2.68 -3.60
C LYS A 194 -5.03 -2.82 -2.41
N ASN A 195 -4.59 -3.48 -1.33
CA ASN A 195 -5.42 -3.73 -0.15
C ASN A 195 -5.84 -2.41 0.50
N ILE A 196 -4.95 -1.42 0.51
CA ILE A 196 -5.27 -0.08 1.01
C ILE A 196 -6.27 0.63 0.11
N VAL A 197 -6.11 0.56 -1.21
CA VAL A 197 -7.12 1.08 -2.15
C VAL A 197 -8.48 0.42 -1.90
N GLY A 198 -8.51 -0.90 -1.73
CA GLY A 198 -9.74 -1.65 -1.44
C GLY A 198 -10.42 -1.22 -0.14
N ILE A 199 -9.67 -1.05 0.96
CA ILE A 199 -10.21 -0.56 2.23
C ILE A 199 -10.78 0.85 2.06
N VAL A 200 -10.04 1.74 1.40
CA VAL A 200 -10.43 3.15 1.21
C VAL A 200 -11.71 3.27 0.39
N LEU A 201 -11.84 2.47 -0.68
CA LEU A 201 -13.06 2.41 -1.47
C LEU A 201 -14.22 1.84 -0.65
N SER A 202 -14.00 0.76 0.10
CA SER A 202 -15.04 0.13 0.94
C SER A 202 -15.58 1.08 2.01
N CYS A 203 -14.72 1.87 2.64
CA CYS A 203 -15.12 2.90 3.60
C CYS A 203 -15.92 4.06 2.97
N ASN A 204 -15.96 4.16 1.63
CA ASN A 204 -16.79 5.12 0.90
C ASN A 204 -17.96 4.41 0.20
N ASN A 205 -18.45 3.31 0.78
CA ASN A 205 -19.64 2.57 0.38
C ASN A 205 -19.54 1.90 -1.01
N PHE A 206 -18.33 1.71 -1.55
CA PHE A 206 -18.13 0.87 -2.75
C PHE A 206 -18.09 -0.62 -2.35
N GLU A 207 -18.72 -1.48 -3.14
CA GLU A 207 -18.55 -2.93 -3.00
C GLU A 207 -17.24 -3.33 -3.70
N VAL A 208 -16.22 -3.70 -2.92
CA VAL A 208 -14.90 -4.09 -3.46
C VAL A 208 -14.74 -5.61 -3.46
N ILE A 209 -14.53 -6.16 -4.65
CA ILE A 209 -14.19 -7.57 -4.86
C ILE A 209 -12.70 -7.65 -5.15
N ASP A 210 -11.92 -7.98 -4.11
CA ASP A 210 -10.50 -8.22 -4.23
C ASP A 210 -10.22 -9.64 -4.70
N MET A 211 -9.62 -9.79 -5.88
CA MET A 211 -9.27 -11.08 -6.47
C MET A 211 -7.91 -11.61 -6.02
N GLY A 212 -7.18 -10.87 -5.20
CA GLY A 212 -5.83 -11.22 -4.75
C GLY A 212 -4.77 -10.91 -5.80
N VAL A 213 -3.80 -11.82 -5.94
CA VAL A 213 -2.57 -11.63 -6.72
C VAL A 213 -2.40 -12.67 -7.82
N MET A 214 -1.52 -12.37 -8.78
CA MET A 214 -1.25 -13.20 -9.95
C MET A 214 -2.52 -13.56 -10.74
N VAL A 215 -3.50 -12.66 -10.81
CA VAL A 215 -4.81 -12.98 -11.39
C VAL A 215 -4.75 -12.89 -12.93
N PRO A 216 -5.04 -13.98 -13.66
CA PRO A 216 -5.08 -13.96 -15.13
C PRO A 216 -6.18 -13.04 -15.67
N CYS A 217 -5.93 -12.40 -16.82
CA CYS A 217 -6.88 -11.52 -17.51
C CYS A 217 -8.28 -12.15 -17.63
N GLU A 218 -8.36 -13.39 -18.13
CA GLU A 218 -9.61 -14.13 -18.30
C GLU A 218 -10.43 -14.21 -17.00
N LYS A 219 -9.77 -14.45 -15.86
CA LYS A 219 -10.44 -14.51 -14.56
C LYS A 219 -10.94 -13.14 -14.11
N ILE A 220 -10.14 -12.09 -14.32
CA ILE A 220 -10.51 -10.71 -13.99
C ILE A 220 -11.78 -10.33 -14.75
N LEU A 221 -11.79 -10.54 -16.07
CA LEU A 221 -12.91 -10.18 -16.92
C LEU A 221 -14.14 -11.05 -16.66
N ALA A 222 -13.95 -12.35 -16.44
CA ALA A 222 -15.04 -13.26 -16.07
C ALA A 222 -15.68 -12.83 -14.74
N LYS A 223 -14.87 -12.51 -13.72
CA LYS A 223 -15.38 -12.07 -12.43
C LYS A 223 -16.09 -10.72 -12.54
N ALA A 224 -15.53 -9.78 -13.28
CA ALA A 224 -16.16 -8.48 -13.54
C ALA A 224 -17.52 -8.62 -14.24
N ALA A 225 -17.64 -9.53 -15.20
CA ALA A 225 -18.92 -9.83 -15.85
C ALA A 225 -19.91 -10.53 -14.90
N GLU A 226 -19.45 -11.53 -14.14
CA GLU A 226 -20.25 -12.28 -13.16
C GLU A 226 -20.91 -11.35 -12.12
N VAL A 227 -20.12 -10.47 -11.53
CA VAL A 227 -20.60 -9.58 -10.46
C VAL A 227 -21.24 -8.30 -10.98
N LYS A 228 -21.20 -8.07 -12.31
CA LYS A 228 -21.57 -6.81 -12.98
C LYS A 228 -20.79 -5.63 -12.40
N ALA A 229 -19.47 -5.71 -12.43
CA ALA A 229 -18.61 -4.66 -11.92
C ALA A 229 -18.75 -3.37 -12.73
N ASP A 230 -18.88 -2.26 -12.02
CA ASP A 230 -18.93 -0.92 -12.60
C ASP A 230 -17.53 -0.38 -12.91
N ILE A 231 -16.50 -0.86 -12.21
CA ILE A 231 -15.09 -0.51 -12.45
C ILE A 231 -14.20 -1.75 -12.30
N ILE A 232 -13.17 -1.86 -13.15
CA ILE A 232 -12.07 -2.81 -12.99
C ILE A 232 -10.82 -2.03 -12.59
N GLY A 233 -10.11 -2.44 -11.53
CA GLY A 233 -8.85 -1.84 -11.11
C GLY A 233 -7.70 -2.85 -11.12
N LEU A 234 -6.58 -2.45 -11.73
CA LEU A 234 -5.38 -3.27 -11.86
C LEU A 234 -4.22 -2.68 -11.06
N SER A 235 -3.50 -3.55 -10.34
CA SER A 235 -2.29 -3.23 -9.58
C SER A 235 -1.07 -3.97 -10.13
N GLY A 236 0.10 -3.31 -10.12
CA GLY A 236 1.39 -3.90 -10.50
C GLY A 236 2.60 -3.20 -9.87
N LEU A 237 3.57 -3.98 -9.39
CA LEU A 237 4.82 -3.52 -8.81
C LEU A 237 6.00 -3.61 -9.79
N ILE A 238 6.07 -4.66 -10.61
CA ILE A 238 7.23 -4.89 -11.50
C ILE A 238 6.97 -4.43 -12.93
N THR A 239 8.04 -4.30 -13.74
CA THR A 239 7.93 -3.76 -15.10
C THR A 239 7.14 -4.65 -16.05
N PRO A 240 7.22 -6.00 -16.00
CA PRO A 240 6.37 -6.88 -16.83
C PRO A 240 4.86 -6.71 -16.57
N SER A 241 4.47 -6.23 -15.38
CA SER A 241 3.06 -6.01 -15.03
C SER A 241 2.39 -4.96 -15.94
N LEU A 242 3.16 -4.05 -16.54
CA LEU A 242 2.66 -3.06 -17.48
C LEU A 242 2.18 -3.69 -18.80
N ASP A 243 2.84 -4.75 -19.27
CA ASP A 243 2.45 -5.48 -20.46
C ASP A 243 1.16 -6.27 -20.21
N GLU A 244 1.03 -6.88 -19.03
CA GLU A 244 -0.20 -7.55 -18.60
C GLU A 244 -1.39 -6.57 -18.51
N MET A 245 -1.17 -5.35 -17.99
CA MET A 245 -2.22 -4.31 -17.98
C MET A 245 -2.64 -3.90 -19.40
N ALA A 246 -1.69 -3.80 -20.34
CA ALA A 246 -2.00 -3.52 -21.75
C ALA A 246 -2.73 -4.68 -22.43
N HIS A 247 -2.40 -5.93 -22.06
CA HIS A 247 -3.11 -7.12 -22.50
C HIS A 247 -4.57 -7.11 -22.00
N VAL A 248 -4.81 -6.82 -20.72
CA VAL A 248 -6.17 -6.69 -20.17
C VAL A 248 -6.97 -5.61 -20.91
N ALA A 249 -6.39 -4.43 -21.14
CA ALA A 249 -7.03 -3.36 -21.91
C ALA A 249 -7.41 -3.81 -23.33
N SER A 250 -6.51 -4.53 -24.00
CA SER A 250 -6.74 -5.08 -25.35
C SER A 250 -7.86 -6.13 -25.37
N GLU A 251 -7.93 -7.01 -24.36
CA GLU A 251 -8.99 -8.01 -24.24
C GLU A 251 -10.34 -7.39 -23.91
N MET A 252 -10.37 -6.36 -23.05
CA MET A 252 -11.58 -5.57 -22.80
C MET A 252 -12.10 -4.93 -24.09
N GLN A 253 -11.21 -4.41 -24.94
CA GLN A 253 -11.56 -3.88 -26.26
C GLN A 253 -12.10 -4.97 -27.19
N ARG A 254 -11.43 -6.13 -27.25
CA ARG A 254 -11.85 -7.27 -28.08
C ARG A 254 -13.24 -7.77 -27.71
N LEU A 255 -13.57 -7.76 -26.42
CA LEU A 255 -14.89 -8.15 -25.90
C LEU A 255 -15.93 -7.02 -25.97
N GLY A 256 -15.57 -5.84 -26.47
CA GLY A 256 -16.48 -4.70 -26.60
C GLY A 256 -16.92 -4.09 -25.27
N LEU A 257 -16.17 -4.31 -24.18
CA LEU A 257 -16.47 -3.76 -22.87
C LEU A 257 -16.33 -2.23 -22.87
N LYS A 258 -17.08 -1.58 -21.99
CA LYS A 258 -17.03 -0.12 -21.76
C LYS A 258 -16.80 0.26 -20.31
N THR A 259 -16.74 -0.73 -19.41
CA THR A 259 -16.41 -0.57 -18.00
C THR A 259 -15.10 0.23 -17.84
N PRO A 260 -15.07 1.31 -17.03
CA PRO A 260 -13.85 2.02 -16.71
C PRO A 260 -12.75 1.11 -16.14
N LEU A 261 -11.51 1.34 -16.61
CA LEU A 261 -10.31 0.63 -16.18
C LEU A 261 -9.38 1.56 -15.40
N LEU A 262 -9.18 1.27 -14.12
CA LEU A 262 -8.24 1.96 -13.26
C LEU A 262 -6.88 1.26 -13.28
N ILE A 263 -5.81 2.04 -13.45
CA ILE A 263 -4.43 1.56 -13.48
C ILE A 263 -3.66 2.16 -12.30
N GLY A 264 -3.06 1.33 -11.46
CA GLY A 264 -2.25 1.74 -10.32
C GLY A 264 -1.11 0.77 -10.01
N GLY A 265 -0.25 1.17 -9.06
CA GLY A 265 0.93 0.39 -8.65
C GLY A 265 2.26 1.14 -8.83
N ALA A 266 3.37 0.56 -8.38
CA ALA A 266 4.64 1.29 -8.28
C ALA A 266 5.29 1.59 -9.64
N THR A 267 5.08 0.71 -10.63
CA THR A 267 5.61 0.86 -12.00
C THR A 267 4.70 1.68 -12.90
N THR A 268 3.46 1.95 -12.49
CA THR A 268 2.53 2.72 -13.31
C THR A 268 2.82 4.22 -13.25
N SER A 269 2.40 4.91 -14.31
CA SER A 269 2.42 6.37 -14.35
C SER A 269 1.35 6.89 -15.31
N ALA A 270 0.93 8.14 -15.12
CA ALA A 270 0.00 8.80 -16.03
C ALA A 270 0.54 8.82 -17.47
N ALA A 271 1.82 9.12 -17.64
CA ALA A 271 2.46 9.14 -18.95
C ALA A 271 2.49 7.75 -19.62
N HIS A 272 2.91 6.71 -18.90
CA HIS A 272 2.91 5.35 -19.46
C HIS A 272 1.49 4.91 -19.83
N THR A 273 0.52 5.18 -18.96
CA THR A 273 -0.89 4.85 -19.20
C THR A 273 -1.41 5.53 -20.47
N ALA A 274 -1.17 6.83 -20.64
CA ALA A 274 -1.57 7.60 -21.82
C ALA A 274 -0.95 7.07 -23.12
N ILE A 275 0.33 6.70 -23.08
CA ILE A 275 1.13 6.38 -24.27
C ILE A 275 1.00 4.91 -24.67
N LYS A 276 0.91 4.00 -23.69
CA LYS A 276 1.07 2.55 -23.90
C LYS A 276 -0.15 1.71 -23.55
N LEU A 277 -1.11 2.22 -22.77
CA LEU A 277 -2.30 1.45 -22.38
C LEU A 277 -3.57 2.02 -23.00
N ALA A 278 -3.83 3.32 -22.85
CA ALA A 278 -5.03 3.99 -23.36
C ALA A 278 -5.30 3.73 -24.86
N PRO A 279 -4.30 3.64 -25.77
CA PRO A 279 -4.56 3.33 -27.18
C PRO A 279 -5.20 1.96 -27.44
N HIS A 280 -5.14 1.03 -26.47
CA HIS A 280 -5.62 -0.34 -26.63
C HIS A 280 -7.09 -0.52 -26.21
N TYR A 281 -7.74 0.50 -25.64
CA TYR A 281 -9.11 0.39 -25.13
C TYR A 281 -9.91 1.66 -25.39
N SER A 282 -11.12 1.48 -25.94
CA SER A 282 -12.03 2.58 -26.28
C SER A 282 -12.94 3.03 -25.14
N GLY A 283 -12.91 2.35 -23.99
CA GLY A 283 -13.54 2.84 -22.76
C GLY A 283 -12.57 3.73 -21.96
N SER A 284 -13.03 4.21 -20.80
CA SER A 284 -12.20 5.10 -19.96
C SER A 284 -11.06 4.34 -19.29
N ILE A 285 -9.81 4.73 -19.55
CA ILE A 285 -8.63 4.30 -18.80
C ILE A 285 -8.09 5.46 -17.98
N VAL A 286 -7.96 5.25 -16.66
CA VAL A 286 -7.53 6.28 -15.72
C VAL A 286 -6.39 5.76 -14.87
N HIS A 287 -5.26 6.46 -14.91
CA HIS A 287 -4.18 6.22 -13.97
C HIS A 287 -4.51 6.84 -12.61
N VAL A 288 -4.65 6.01 -11.59
CA VAL A 288 -4.87 6.44 -10.21
C VAL A 288 -3.54 6.38 -9.49
N LEU A 289 -3.00 7.56 -9.20
CA LEU A 289 -1.68 7.66 -8.59
C LEU A 289 -1.65 7.07 -7.18
N ASP A 290 -2.74 7.26 -6.43
CA ASP A 290 -2.78 6.92 -5.03
C ASP A 290 -4.20 6.67 -4.47
N ALA A 291 -4.37 5.95 -3.35
CA ALA A 291 -5.71 5.56 -2.85
C ALA A 291 -6.58 6.76 -2.48
N SER A 292 -5.98 7.87 -2.04
CA SER A 292 -6.73 9.09 -1.80
C SER A 292 -7.41 9.66 -3.04
N ARG A 293 -6.87 9.32 -4.23
CA ARG A 293 -7.46 9.66 -5.51
C ARG A 293 -8.42 8.59 -6.02
N SER A 294 -8.40 7.37 -5.47
CA SER A 294 -9.25 6.27 -5.93
C SER A 294 -10.73 6.59 -5.75
N VAL A 295 -11.14 7.11 -4.59
CA VAL A 295 -12.53 7.47 -4.31
C VAL A 295 -13.03 8.61 -5.21
N PRO A 296 -12.38 9.80 -5.27
CA PRO A 296 -12.81 10.86 -6.17
C PRO A 296 -12.89 10.43 -7.64
N VAL A 297 -11.96 9.58 -8.10
CA VAL A 297 -11.96 9.05 -9.46
C VAL A 297 -13.13 8.08 -9.68
N ALA A 298 -13.34 7.13 -8.78
CA ALA A 298 -14.43 6.16 -8.87
C ALA A 298 -15.80 6.87 -8.83
N THR A 299 -15.99 7.80 -7.90
CA THR A 299 -17.22 8.61 -7.81
C THR A 299 -17.45 9.42 -9.09
N ALA A 300 -16.41 10.09 -9.61
CA ALA A 300 -16.55 10.87 -10.85
C ALA A 300 -16.88 10.00 -12.07
N LEU A 301 -16.35 8.77 -12.14
CA LEU A 301 -16.61 7.83 -13.24
C LEU A 301 -18.02 7.24 -13.22
N LEU A 302 -18.69 7.22 -12.06
CA LEU A 302 -20.01 6.61 -11.89
C LEU A 302 -21.15 7.64 -11.73
N SER A 303 -20.82 8.89 -11.45
CA SER A 303 -21.79 9.97 -11.30
C SER A 303 -22.26 10.48 -12.68
N ALA A 304 -23.55 10.32 -12.99
CA ALA A 304 -24.15 10.75 -14.28
C ALA A 304 -23.85 12.22 -14.66
N GLY A 305 -23.79 13.13 -13.67
CA GLY A 305 -23.50 14.55 -13.90
C GLY A 305 -22.01 14.92 -14.02
N GLN A 306 -21.09 14.02 -13.69
CA GLN A 306 -19.64 14.29 -13.70
C GLN A 306 -18.86 13.42 -14.70
N GLN A 307 -19.39 12.23 -15.04
CA GLN A 307 -18.72 11.22 -15.83
C GLN A 307 -18.28 11.74 -17.19
N GLU A 308 -19.18 12.34 -17.98
CA GLU A 308 -18.86 12.80 -19.34
C GLU A 308 -17.72 13.81 -19.34
N LYS A 309 -17.81 14.83 -18.48
CA LYS A 309 -16.78 15.85 -18.33
C LYS A 309 -15.46 15.25 -17.86
N PHE A 310 -15.51 14.37 -16.85
CA PHE A 310 -14.30 13.75 -16.30
C PHE A 310 -13.58 12.88 -17.34
N VAL A 311 -14.32 12.09 -18.11
CA VAL A 311 -13.79 11.25 -19.19
C VAL A 311 -13.19 12.12 -20.30
N ALA A 312 -13.88 13.19 -20.71
CA ALA A 312 -13.37 14.13 -21.71
C ALA A 312 -12.08 14.82 -21.26
N ASP A 313 -12.05 15.33 -20.01
CA ASP A 313 -10.86 15.95 -19.43
C ASP A 313 -9.69 14.95 -19.33
N ASN A 314 -9.97 13.69 -19.00
CA ASN A 314 -8.96 12.64 -18.94
C ASN A 314 -8.40 12.30 -20.33
N GLU A 315 -9.26 12.18 -21.34
CA GLU A 315 -8.82 11.91 -22.71
C GLU A 315 -8.00 13.08 -23.28
N GLN A 316 -8.39 14.33 -22.99
CA GLN A 316 -7.58 15.49 -23.36
C GLN A 316 -6.19 15.43 -22.73
N ARG A 317 -6.08 15.07 -21.44
CA ARG A 317 -4.76 14.86 -20.80
C ARG A 317 -3.96 13.76 -21.48
N HIS A 318 -4.59 12.67 -21.91
CA HIS A 318 -3.91 11.61 -22.64
C HIS A 318 -3.40 12.09 -24.00
N ILE A 319 -4.20 12.86 -24.75
CA ILE A 319 -3.79 13.52 -26.00
C ILE A 319 -2.58 14.42 -25.75
N ASP A 320 -2.66 15.34 -24.79
CA ASP A 320 -1.58 16.26 -24.47
C ASP A 320 -0.27 15.52 -24.11
N MET A 321 -0.38 14.43 -23.32
CA MET A 321 0.78 13.61 -22.95
C MET A 321 1.37 12.87 -24.15
N ARG A 322 0.54 12.35 -25.06
CA ARG A 322 0.98 11.68 -26.29
C ARG A 322 1.65 12.66 -27.24
N GLU A 323 1.08 13.84 -27.46
CA GLU A 323 1.66 14.91 -28.29
C GLU A 323 2.98 15.43 -27.71
N LYS A 324 3.02 15.66 -26.39
CA LYS A 324 4.26 16.05 -25.69
C LYS A 324 5.34 14.97 -25.78
N TYR A 325 4.96 13.70 -25.87
CA TYR A 325 5.90 12.61 -26.04
C TYR A 325 6.36 12.45 -27.50
N SER A 326 5.45 12.54 -28.47
CA SER A 326 5.79 12.45 -29.90
C SER A 326 6.64 13.62 -30.39
N SER A 327 6.44 14.81 -29.81
CA SER A 327 7.23 16.02 -30.08
C SER A 327 8.63 16.00 -29.46
N LYS A 328 8.92 15.09 -28.52
CA LYS A 328 10.29 14.88 -28.05
C LYS A 328 11.08 14.19 -29.16
N LYS A 329 12.10 14.89 -29.66
CA LYS A 329 13.15 14.28 -30.50
C LYS A 329 13.63 13.01 -29.78
N LYS A 330 13.65 11.86 -30.47
CA LYS A 330 14.29 10.66 -29.94
C LYS A 330 15.69 11.08 -29.47
N ARG A 331 16.03 10.81 -28.21
CA ARG A 331 17.37 11.12 -27.71
C ARG A 331 18.37 10.42 -28.61
N ASP A 332 19.32 11.19 -29.13
CA ASP A 332 20.45 10.61 -29.83
C ASP A 332 21.19 9.68 -28.83
N VAL A 333 21.41 8.44 -29.25
CA VAL A 333 22.13 7.42 -28.47
C VAL A 333 23.37 7.01 -29.23
N LEU A 334 24.41 6.63 -28.50
CA LEU A 334 25.65 6.13 -29.10
C LEU A 334 25.41 4.74 -29.71
N PRO A 335 26.02 4.43 -30.88
CA PRO A 335 26.16 3.04 -31.32
C PRO A 335 26.83 2.20 -30.24
N LEU A 336 26.41 0.93 -30.09
CA LEU A 336 26.87 0.07 -28.99
C LEU A 336 28.40 -0.07 -28.94
N ALA A 337 29.07 -0.17 -30.09
CA ALA A 337 30.53 -0.23 -30.16
C ALA A 337 31.21 1.03 -29.60
N GLU A 338 30.63 2.21 -29.83
CA GLU A 338 31.15 3.47 -29.28
C GLU A 338 30.88 3.58 -27.77
N ALA A 339 29.70 3.14 -27.32
CA ALA A 339 29.39 3.07 -25.89
C ALA A 339 30.36 2.15 -25.14
N ARG A 340 30.69 0.98 -25.73
CA ARG A 340 31.70 0.04 -25.19
C ARG A 340 33.09 0.66 -25.10
N ALA A 341 33.51 1.38 -26.13
CA ALA A 341 34.79 2.11 -26.11
C ALA A 341 34.84 3.22 -25.05
N LYS A 342 33.68 3.70 -24.59
CA LYS A 342 33.51 4.67 -23.50
C LYS A 342 33.10 4.02 -22.17
N GLY A 343 33.25 2.70 -22.03
CA GLY A 343 32.97 1.96 -20.80
C GLY A 343 33.87 2.39 -19.63
N PHE A 344 33.49 1.98 -18.42
CA PHE A 344 34.36 2.20 -17.27
C PHE A 344 35.60 1.29 -17.36
N THR A 345 36.76 1.84 -17.02
CA THR A 345 38.03 1.11 -16.97
C THR A 345 38.79 1.50 -15.72
N THR A 346 39.51 0.56 -15.13
CA THR A 346 40.46 0.80 -14.03
C THR A 346 41.81 0.16 -14.36
N ASP A 347 42.84 0.42 -13.55
CA ASP A 347 44.10 -0.33 -13.63
C ASP A 347 43.93 -1.71 -13.00
N TRP A 348 43.53 -2.69 -13.82
CA TRP A 348 43.30 -4.07 -13.39
C TRP A 348 44.54 -4.74 -12.77
N SER A 349 45.74 -4.26 -13.09
CA SER A 349 46.99 -4.83 -12.56
C SER A 349 47.21 -4.49 -11.09
N THR A 350 46.68 -3.36 -10.62
CA THR A 350 46.88 -2.84 -9.26
C THR A 350 45.61 -2.76 -8.44
N VAL A 351 44.43 -2.82 -9.05
CA VAL A 351 43.16 -2.76 -8.33
C VAL A 351 43.05 -3.91 -7.32
N ASP A 352 42.63 -3.56 -6.11
CA ASP A 352 42.38 -4.49 -5.03
C ASP A 352 41.13 -5.33 -5.35
N ILE A 353 41.31 -6.62 -5.62
CA ILE A 353 40.23 -7.56 -5.90
C ILE A 353 40.06 -8.45 -4.68
N ALA A 354 38.86 -8.43 -4.10
CA ALA A 354 38.53 -9.20 -2.92
C ALA A 354 38.30 -10.67 -3.28
N GLU A 355 39.14 -11.56 -2.75
CA GLU A 355 38.97 -13.00 -2.89
C GLU A 355 38.09 -13.54 -1.75
N PRO A 356 36.93 -14.16 -2.05
CA PRO A 356 36.10 -14.79 -1.04
C PRO A 356 36.81 -16.06 -0.51
N PRO A 357 36.83 -16.27 0.82
CA PRO A 357 37.54 -17.40 1.44
C PRO A 357 36.86 -18.75 1.16
N VAL A 358 35.63 -18.72 0.67
CA VAL A 358 34.83 -19.88 0.27
C VAL A 358 34.16 -19.56 -1.06
N THR A 359 34.22 -20.51 -2.00
CA THR A 359 33.49 -20.46 -3.27
C THR A 359 32.35 -21.46 -3.25
N GLY A 360 31.31 -21.21 -4.04
CA GLY A 360 30.07 -21.99 -4.05
C GLY A 360 28.98 -21.41 -3.15
N ILE A 361 27.95 -22.22 -2.89
CA ILE A 361 26.69 -21.81 -2.28
C ILE A 361 26.70 -22.05 -0.77
N ILE A 362 26.14 -21.11 -0.01
CA ILE A 362 26.03 -21.09 1.46
C ILE A 362 24.56 -20.85 1.82
N PRO A 363 23.81 -21.89 2.24
CA PRO A 363 22.48 -21.73 2.81
C PRO A 363 22.53 -20.96 4.13
N VAL A 364 21.51 -20.15 4.39
CA VAL A 364 21.38 -19.34 5.59
C VAL A 364 19.94 -19.40 6.10
N ASN A 365 19.75 -19.98 7.29
CA ASN A 365 18.46 -19.97 7.97
C ASN A 365 18.66 -19.99 9.49
N GLU A 366 17.60 -20.24 10.25
CA GLU A 366 17.64 -20.21 11.73
C GLU A 366 18.51 -21.31 12.34
N THR A 367 18.79 -22.39 11.61
CA THR A 367 19.59 -23.53 12.07
C THR A 367 20.84 -23.79 11.24
N GLU A 368 20.83 -23.38 9.98
CA GLU A 368 21.93 -23.56 9.04
C GLU A 368 22.72 -22.26 8.87
N GLY A 369 24.03 -22.45 8.85
CA GLY A 369 25.06 -21.45 9.00
C GLY A 369 26.22 -22.10 9.73
N SER A 370 27.46 -21.82 9.31
CA SER A 370 28.64 -22.43 9.93
C SER A 370 29.39 -21.40 10.75
N ALA A 371 29.80 -21.79 11.96
CA ALA A 371 30.79 -21.06 12.74
C ALA A 371 32.13 -21.07 11.97
N GLY A 372 32.32 -20.08 11.10
CA GLY A 372 33.44 -20.00 10.16
C GLY A 372 33.09 -19.42 8.79
N THR A 373 31.80 -19.40 8.42
CA THR A 373 31.30 -18.69 7.23
C THR A 373 30.24 -17.66 7.63
N ILE A 374 28.96 -17.97 7.45
CA ILE A 374 27.85 -17.10 7.81
C ILE A 374 27.13 -17.75 9.00
N PRO A 375 26.92 -17.01 10.11
CA PRO A 375 26.18 -17.55 11.25
C PRO A 375 24.69 -17.77 10.90
N PRO A 376 23.97 -18.63 11.63
CA PRO A 376 22.52 -18.72 11.50
C PRO A 376 21.85 -17.37 11.74
N VAL A 377 20.80 -17.08 10.99
CA VAL A 377 20.05 -15.80 11.06
C VAL A 377 18.91 -15.91 12.07
N SER A 378 18.60 -14.82 12.77
CA SER A 378 17.42 -14.74 13.64
C SER A 378 16.61 -13.46 13.39
N LEU A 379 15.30 -13.52 13.59
CA LEU A 379 14.43 -12.34 13.48
C LEU A 379 14.83 -11.23 14.46
N THR A 380 15.33 -11.60 15.65
CA THR A 380 15.86 -10.64 16.63
C THR A 380 17.06 -9.88 16.10
N GLU A 381 17.97 -10.56 15.40
CA GLU A 381 19.10 -9.89 14.75
C GLU A 381 18.63 -9.02 13.58
N LEU A 382 17.74 -9.53 12.74
CA LEU A 382 17.18 -8.79 11.61
C LEU A 382 16.40 -7.53 12.04
N ARG A 383 15.72 -7.54 13.18
CA ARG A 383 15.08 -6.35 13.78
C ARG A 383 16.05 -5.18 13.90
N GLY A 384 17.32 -5.45 14.22
CA GLY A 384 18.37 -4.43 14.33
C GLY A 384 18.81 -3.83 12.99
N TYR A 385 18.44 -4.42 11.85
CA TYR A 385 18.82 -3.99 10.51
C TYR A 385 17.66 -3.33 9.74
N ILE A 386 16.48 -3.18 10.36
CA ILE A 386 15.34 -2.54 9.73
C ILE A 386 15.63 -1.04 9.51
N ASP A 387 15.63 -0.60 8.25
CA ASP A 387 15.34 0.80 7.93
C ASP A 387 13.83 1.03 8.04
N TRP A 388 13.43 1.79 9.05
CA TRP A 388 12.03 2.13 9.31
C TRP A 388 11.51 3.24 8.39
N SER A 389 12.38 3.98 7.69
CA SER A 389 11.92 5.08 6.83
C SER A 389 10.93 4.58 5.76
N PRO A 390 11.19 3.47 5.04
CA PRO A 390 10.24 2.94 4.09
C PRO A 390 8.98 2.34 4.72
N PHE A 391 9.04 1.86 5.98
CA PHE A 391 7.86 1.45 6.72
C PHE A 391 6.92 2.65 6.92
N PHE A 392 7.42 3.75 7.45
CA PHE A 392 6.65 4.99 7.58
C PHE A 392 6.22 5.57 6.25
N HIS A 393 7.06 5.44 5.22
CA HIS A 393 6.68 5.83 3.89
C HIS A 393 5.53 4.97 3.43
N ALA A 394 5.48 3.65 3.62
CA ALA A 394 4.27 2.90 3.31
C ALA A 394 3.06 3.65 3.92
N TRP A 395 3.07 3.93 5.22
CA TRP A 395 2.04 4.73 5.90
C TRP A 395 2.04 6.25 5.63
N GLU A 396 2.79 6.71 4.63
CA GLU A 396 2.79 8.06 4.05
C GLU A 396 3.38 9.18 4.86
N LEU A 397 3.94 8.80 5.97
CA LEU A 397 4.66 9.68 6.81
C LEU A 397 5.96 9.95 6.05
N ARG A 398 6.04 11.13 5.44
CA ARG A 398 7.22 11.60 4.71
C ARG A 398 8.26 12.06 5.69
N GLY A 399 9.49 11.64 5.48
CA GLY A 399 10.52 11.92 6.45
C GLY A 399 11.57 10.84 6.49
N ARG A 400 12.35 10.84 7.55
CA ARG A 400 13.43 9.88 7.78
C ARG A 400 13.32 9.36 9.20
N TRP A 401 13.55 8.07 9.35
CA TRP A 401 13.77 7.50 10.67
C TRP A 401 15.13 7.93 11.21
N LYS A 402 15.17 8.31 12.48
CA LYS A 402 16.40 8.59 13.21
C LYS A 402 16.59 7.53 14.28
N GLU A 403 17.45 6.56 13.98
CA GLU A 403 17.70 5.40 14.84
C GLU A 403 18.14 5.80 16.25
N ASP A 404 19.04 6.78 16.37
CA ASP A 404 19.61 7.20 17.67
C ASP A 404 18.57 7.87 18.58
N GLU A 405 17.55 8.49 17.98
CA GLU A 405 16.45 9.15 18.69
C GLU A 405 15.23 8.21 18.84
N GLN A 406 15.25 7.04 18.20
CA GLN A 406 14.10 6.15 18.04
C GLN A 406 12.82 6.90 17.62
N ARG A 407 13.00 7.84 16.67
CA ARG A 407 11.96 8.80 16.30
C ARG A 407 11.94 9.06 14.81
N PHE A 408 10.74 9.23 14.28
CA PHE A 408 10.52 9.66 12.92
C PHE A 408 10.62 11.19 12.81
N SER A 409 11.41 11.68 11.84
CA SER A 409 11.50 13.10 11.53
C SER A 409 10.73 13.41 10.26
N SER A 410 9.62 14.12 10.41
CA SER A 410 8.70 14.42 9.31
C SER A 410 9.25 15.50 8.36
N ALA A 411 8.97 15.34 7.08
CA ALA A 411 9.32 16.28 6.01
C ALA A 411 8.24 17.35 5.75
N GLN A 412 7.20 17.43 6.60
CA GLN A 412 6.25 18.53 6.54
C GLN A 412 6.94 19.86 6.93
N GLU A 413 6.60 20.93 6.21
CA GLU A 413 7.09 22.28 6.49
C GLU A 413 6.25 22.97 7.56
N ASP A 414 4.93 22.75 7.53
CA ASP A 414 4.00 23.27 8.53
C ASP A 414 4.26 22.64 9.92
N PRO A 415 4.50 23.43 10.98
CA PRO A 415 4.84 22.91 12.31
C PRO A 415 3.77 22.02 12.93
N GLU A 416 2.48 22.33 12.76
CA GLU A 416 1.39 21.57 13.35
C GLU A 416 1.22 20.23 12.63
N MET A 417 1.18 20.25 11.30
CA MET A 417 1.14 19.02 10.49
C MET A 417 2.38 18.16 10.69
N LYS A 418 3.54 18.77 10.93
CA LYS A 418 4.77 18.06 11.28
C LYS A 418 4.62 17.33 12.62
N ALA A 419 4.20 18.03 13.67
CA ALA A 419 4.01 17.44 14.99
C ALA A 419 2.98 16.31 14.96
N GLN A 420 1.85 16.50 14.26
CA GLN A 420 0.82 15.47 14.10
C GLN A 420 1.35 14.23 13.36
N ALA A 421 2.11 14.43 12.29
CA ALA A 421 2.71 13.31 11.55
C ALA A 421 3.73 12.54 12.39
N GLU A 422 4.52 13.22 13.22
CA GLU A 422 5.50 12.59 14.10
C GLU A 422 4.84 11.85 15.28
N ASP A 423 3.75 12.38 15.86
CA ASP A 423 2.95 11.68 16.87
C ASP A 423 2.29 10.41 16.29
N THR A 424 1.70 10.53 15.10
CA THR A 424 1.12 9.39 14.38
C THR A 424 2.18 8.33 14.08
N ALA A 425 3.37 8.75 13.64
CA ALA A 425 4.50 7.85 13.41
C ALA A 425 4.90 7.12 14.69
N GLN A 426 4.90 7.80 15.84
CA GLN A 426 5.28 7.19 17.11
C GLN A 426 4.29 6.11 17.56
N LYS A 427 2.98 6.34 17.39
CA LYS A 427 1.93 5.35 17.68
C LYS A 427 2.04 4.13 16.76
N LEU A 428 2.14 4.38 15.46
CA LEU A 428 2.31 3.33 14.47
C LEU A 428 3.59 2.51 14.71
N TYR A 429 4.69 3.16 15.10
CA TYR A 429 5.92 2.49 15.48
C TYR A 429 5.70 1.57 16.68
N ALA A 430 5.02 2.05 17.73
CA ALA A 430 4.72 1.25 18.91
C ALA A 430 3.88 0.01 18.56
N ASP A 431 2.85 0.16 17.72
CA ASP A 431 2.04 -0.96 17.23
C ASP A 431 2.87 -1.96 16.43
N ALA A 432 3.74 -1.46 15.55
CA ALA A 432 4.65 -2.28 14.75
C ALA A 432 5.65 -3.04 15.63
N GLN A 433 6.21 -2.41 16.68
CA GLN A 433 7.07 -3.08 17.64
C GLN A 433 6.31 -4.18 18.38
N ALA A 434 5.10 -3.91 18.86
CA ALA A 434 4.29 -4.91 19.57
C ALA A 434 3.87 -6.09 18.67
N LEU A 435 3.59 -5.85 17.40
CA LEU A 435 3.37 -6.91 16.41
C LEU A 435 4.66 -7.69 16.14
N LEU A 436 5.80 -7.02 16.00
CA LEU A 436 7.09 -7.65 15.79
C LEU A 436 7.50 -8.53 16.98
N ASP A 437 7.25 -8.09 18.21
CA ASP A 437 7.46 -8.89 19.42
C ASP A 437 6.63 -10.19 19.37
N ARG A 438 5.33 -10.09 19.06
CA ARG A 438 4.45 -11.26 18.87
C ARG A 438 4.94 -12.18 17.76
N ILE A 439 5.39 -11.63 16.63
CA ILE A 439 5.92 -12.39 15.49
C ILE A 439 7.15 -13.20 15.92
N ILE A 440 8.07 -12.58 16.67
CA ILE A 440 9.31 -13.20 17.12
C ILE A 440 9.01 -14.28 18.19
N GLU A 441 8.21 -13.96 19.20
CA GLU A 441 7.85 -14.87 20.28
C GLU A 441 7.07 -16.09 19.77
N GLY A 442 6.09 -15.85 18.89
CA GLY A 442 5.27 -16.89 18.28
C GLY A 442 5.92 -17.62 17.12
N ARG A 443 7.13 -17.19 16.70
CA ARG A 443 7.83 -17.70 15.49
C ARG A 443 6.93 -17.74 14.26
N HIS A 444 6.14 -16.68 14.08
CA HIS A 444 5.19 -16.59 12.97
C HIS A 444 5.89 -16.41 11.63
N PHE A 445 7.09 -15.83 11.63
CA PHE A 445 7.93 -15.69 10.44
C PHE A 445 9.14 -16.61 10.47
N ARG A 446 9.59 -17.05 9.29
CA ARG A 446 10.81 -17.85 9.13
C ARG A 446 11.71 -17.23 8.07
N PRO A 447 12.86 -16.65 8.45
CA PRO A 447 13.83 -16.14 7.48
C PRO A 447 14.57 -17.30 6.82
N ARG A 448 14.59 -17.32 5.48
CA ARG A 448 15.41 -18.24 4.69
C ARG A 448 16.19 -17.49 3.64
N GLY A 449 17.43 -17.87 3.43
CA GLY A 449 18.30 -17.24 2.46
C GLY A 449 19.38 -18.17 1.96
N VAL A 450 20.01 -17.74 0.90
CA VAL A 450 21.16 -18.39 0.30
C VAL A 450 22.05 -17.31 -0.30
N THR A 451 23.36 -17.49 -0.18
CA THR A 451 24.36 -16.66 -0.86
C THR A 451 25.41 -17.54 -1.51
N GLY A 452 26.15 -17.03 -2.47
CA GLY A 452 27.28 -17.74 -3.03
C GLY A 452 28.27 -16.81 -3.71
N PHE A 453 29.49 -17.31 -3.90
CA PHE A 453 30.56 -16.62 -4.59
C PHE A 453 31.18 -17.50 -5.66
N PHE A 454 31.36 -16.94 -6.85
CA PHE A 454 31.78 -17.68 -8.03
C PHE A 454 32.96 -16.98 -8.68
N PRO A 455 34.04 -17.71 -9.03
CA PRO A 455 35.07 -17.17 -9.91
C PRO A 455 34.43 -16.61 -11.17
N ALA A 456 34.74 -15.37 -11.51
CA ALA A 456 34.10 -14.63 -12.58
C ALA A 456 35.11 -13.80 -13.38
N ASN A 457 34.84 -13.59 -14.68
CA ASN A 457 35.53 -12.61 -15.50
C ASN A 457 34.55 -11.97 -16.48
N SER A 458 34.75 -10.69 -16.80
CA SER A 458 33.95 -10.05 -17.83
C SER A 458 34.44 -10.43 -19.23
N HIS A 459 33.49 -10.61 -20.14
CA HIS A 459 33.71 -10.82 -21.57
C HIS A 459 32.78 -9.87 -22.34
N GLY A 460 33.30 -8.67 -22.64
CA GLY A 460 32.49 -7.57 -23.18
C GLY A 460 31.50 -7.02 -22.14
N ASP A 461 30.21 -7.06 -22.47
CA ASP A 461 29.15 -6.55 -21.59
C ASP A 461 28.59 -7.64 -20.65
N ASP A 462 29.09 -8.87 -20.76
CA ASP A 462 28.64 -10.03 -19.99
C ASP A 462 29.70 -10.46 -18.97
N ILE A 463 29.31 -11.30 -18.02
CA ILE A 463 30.18 -11.87 -16.99
C ILE A 463 30.08 -13.39 -17.04
N ASP A 464 31.17 -14.06 -17.36
CA ASP A 464 31.26 -15.51 -17.31
C ASP A 464 31.62 -15.97 -15.89
N LEU A 465 30.84 -16.90 -15.35
CA LEU A 465 31.05 -17.54 -14.05
C LEU A 465 31.63 -18.94 -14.26
N TYR A 466 32.56 -19.36 -13.42
CA TYR A 466 33.26 -20.63 -13.54
C TYR A 466 33.02 -21.54 -12.34
N ARG A 467 33.16 -22.85 -12.55
CA ARG A 467 32.97 -23.86 -11.49
C ARG A 467 33.95 -23.69 -10.32
N ASP A 468 35.20 -23.35 -10.64
CA ASP A 468 36.28 -23.25 -9.67
C ASP A 468 37.37 -22.27 -10.15
N ALA A 469 38.40 -22.09 -9.33
CA ALA A 469 39.49 -21.15 -9.57
C ALA A 469 40.34 -21.48 -10.82
N ALA A 470 40.24 -22.69 -11.38
CA ALA A 470 40.95 -23.06 -12.60
C ALA A 470 40.33 -22.42 -13.86
N ARG A 471 39.05 -21.99 -13.78
CA ARG A 471 38.35 -21.25 -14.85
C ARG A 471 38.33 -21.97 -16.21
N THR A 472 38.27 -23.30 -16.18
CA THR A 472 38.24 -24.16 -17.39
C THR A 472 36.83 -24.55 -17.80
N GLU A 473 35.90 -24.65 -16.85
CA GLU A 473 34.50 -24.98 -17.08
C GLU A 473 33.61 -23.80 -16.69
N LYS A 474 32.87 -23.28 -17.68
CA LYS A 474 31.89 -22.22 -17.46
C LYS A 474 30.62 -22.79 -16.82
N LEU A 475 30.21 -22.18 -15.71
CA LEU A 475 29.01 -22.52 -14.95
C LEU A 475 27.77 -21.77 -15.48
N ALA A 476 27.90 -20.46 -15.73
CA ALA A 476 26.83 -19.61 -16.24
C ALA A 476 27.40 -18.33 -16.86
N THR A 477 26.56 -17.55 -17.54
CA THR A 477 26.86 -16.18 -17.96
C THR A 477 25.79 -15.26 -17.39
N LEU A 478 26.20 -14.18 -16.74
CA LEU A 478 25.33 -13.08 -16.34
C LEU A 478 25.38 -12.00 -17.41
N HIS A 479 24.23 -11.65 -17.97
CA HIS A 479 24.12 -10.70 -19.07
C HIS A 479 23.87 -9.30 -18.55
N THR A 480 24.73 -8.32 -18.85
CA THR A 480 24.53 -6.95 -18.37
C THR A 480 24.27 -5.97 -19.50
N LEU A 481 23.62 -4.85 -19.20
CA LEU A 481 23.30 -3.82 -20.18
C LEU A 481 24.21 -2.60 -20.06
N ARG A 482 24.61 -2.07 -21.21
CA ARG A 482 25.45 -0.88 -21.31
C ARG A 482 24.62 0.38 -21.55
N GLN A 483 24.91 1.44 -20.80
CA GLN A 483 24.34 2.75 -21.06
C GLN A 483 24.74 3.25 -22.47
N GLN A 484 23.78 3.62 -23.32
CA GLN A 484 24.05 4.22 -24.64
C GLN A 484 23.75 5.72 -24.71
N VAL A 485 23.44 6.35 -23.56
CA VAL A 485 23.15 7.79 -23.51
C VAL A 485 24.41 8.61 -23.82
N ILE A 486 24.28 9.64 -24.64
CA ILE A 486 25.35 10.60 -24.90
C ILE A 486 25.57 11.42 -23.62
N LYS A 487 26.76 11.34 -23.04
CA LYS A 487 27.12 12.07 -21.83
C LYS A 487 27.58 13.48 -22.20
N THR A 488 26.79 14.50 -21.83
CA THR A 488 27.10 15.92 -22.05
C THR A 488 27.53 16.54 -20.72
N GLY A 489 28.81 16.45 -20.39
CA GLY A 489 29.38 17.02 -19.18
C GLY A 489 30.83 17.44 -19.39
N ALA A 490 31.31 18.40 -18.59
CA ALA A 490 32.70 18.86 -18.65
C ALA A 490 33.70 17.75 -18.28
N THR A 491 33.27 16.75 -17.51
CA THR A 491 34.06 15.59 -17.11
C THR A 491 33.63 14.36 -17.91
N PRO A 492 34.56 13.58 -18.49
CA PRO A 492 34.22 12.34 -19.19
C PRO A 492 33.56 11.38 -18.20
N THR A 493 32.27 11.09 -18.41
CA THR A 493 31.54 10.10 -17.61
C THR A 493 31.45 8.83 -18.45
N PRO A 494 31.84 7.66 -17.91
CA PRO A 494 31.72 6.39 -18.62
C PRO A 494 30.27 6.03 -18.96
N ASN A 495 30.13 5.25 -20.02
CA ASN A 495 28.94 4.53 -20.39
C ASN A 495 28.94 3.18 -19.68
N TYR A 496 28.48 3.17 -18.43
CA TYR A 496 28.57 2.02 -17.53
C TYR A 496 27.81 0.79 -18.03
N ALA A 497 28.40 -0.38 -17.81
CA ALA A 497 27.75 -1.68 -17.69
C ALA A 497 28.18 -2.33 -16.37
N LEU A 498 27.40 -3.27 -15.82
CA LEU A 498 27.80 -3.93 -14.56
C LEU A 498 29.04 -4.81 -14.76
N SER A 499 29.25 -5.36 -15.96
CA SER A 499 30.45 -6.13 -16.30
C SER A 499 31.74 -5.32 -16.17
N ASP A 500 31.68 -3.98 -16.23
CA ASP A 500 32.85 -3.10 -16.09
C ASP A 500 33.48 -3.20 -14.68
N PHE A 501 32.75 -3.73 -13.69
CA PHE A 501 33.20 -3.92 -12.31
C PHE A 501 33.74 -5.33 -12.03
N THR A 502 34.03 -6.11 -13.09
CA THR A 502 34.62 -7.44 -12.99
C THR A 502 35.81 -7.55 -13.95
N ALA A 503 36.93 -8.10 -13.50
CA ALA A 503 38.16 -8.16 -14.27
C ALA A 503 37.93 -8.83 -15.65
N PRO A 504 38.30 -8.17 -16.76
CA PRO A 504 38.18 -8.74 -18.10
C PRO A 504 39.04 -9.99 -18.25
N VAL A 505 38.58 -10.96 -19.05
CA VAL A 505 39.35 -12.16 -19.38
C VAL A 505 40.75 -11.80 -19.90
N GLU A 506 40.86 -10.73 -20.69
CA GLU A 506 42.11 -10.26 -21.29
C GLU A 506 43.10 -9.67 -20.27
N SER A 507 42.63 -9.28 -19.09
CA SER A 507 43.51 -8.79 -18.02
C SER A 507 44.34 -9.89 -17.37
N GLY A 508 43.92 -11.16 -17.52
CA GLY A 508 44.54 -12.31 -16.85
C GLY A 508 44.40 -12.30 -15.32
N ARG A 509 43.65 -11.34 -14.74
CA ARG A 509 43.43 -11.23 -13.29
C ARG A 509 42.22 -12.08 -12.88
N PRO A 510 42.33 -12.85 -11.77
CA PRO A 510 41.17 -13.52 -11.21
C PRO A 510 40.24 -12.50 -10.55
N ASP A 511 38.93 -12.69 -10.71
CA ASP A 511 37.89 -11.93 -10.00
C ASP A 511 36.72 -12.85 -9.61
N TRP A 512 35.78 -12.34 -8.83
CA TRP A 512 34.64 -13.05 -8.29
C TRP A 512 33.39 -12.19 -8.30
N VAL A 513 32.26 -12.81 -8.61
CA VAL A 513 30.93 -12.23 -8.46
C VAL A 513 30.15 -13.10 -7.49
N GLY A 514 29.46 -12.45 -6.55
CA GLY A 514 28.57 -13.13 -5.63
C GLY A 514 27.11 -12.95 -6.03
N GLY A 515 26.22 -13.64 -5.31
CA GLY A 515 24.79 -13.42 -5.43
C GLY A 515 24.05 -13.95 -4.21
N PHE A 516 22.82 -13.49 -4.03
CA PHE A 516 21.98 -13.90 -2.91
C PHE A 516 20.50 -13.94 -3.28
N VAL A 517 19.75 -14.74 -2.52
CA VAL A 517 18.28 -14.72 -2.43
C VAL A 517 17.93 -14.83 -0.95
N VAL A 518 17.06 -13.95 -0.46
CA VAL A 518 16.51 -13.97 0.91
C VAL A 518 15.00 -13.82 0.85
N THR A 519 14.30 -14.44 1.80
CA THR A 519 12.84 -14.43 1.89
C THR A 519 12.37 -14.59 3.33
N ILE A 520 11.22 -14.00 3.64
CA ILE A 520 10.51 -14.16 4.91
C ILE A 520 9.23 -14.95 4.64
N HIS A 521 9.17 -16.19 5.15
CA HIS A 521 7.97 -17.04 5.09
C HIS A 521 7.02 -16.78 6.25
N GLY A 522 5.73 -17.06 6.08
CA GLY A 522 4.71 -16.98 7.14
C GLY A 522 3.92 -15.67 7.18
N ALA A 523 4.27 -14.70 6.33
CA ALA A 523 3.65 -13.38 6.31
C ALA A 523 2.17 -13.42 5.91
N ASP A 524 1.85 -14.09 4.82
CA ASP A 524 0.48 -14.16 4.30
C ASP A 524 -0.42 -15.00 5.21
N GLU A 525 0.09 -16.12 5.73
CA GLU A 525 -0.64 -16.97 6.67
C GLU A 525 -0.96 -16.23 7.97
N TYR A 526 0.00 -15.47 8.49
CA TYR A 526 -0.22 -14.71 9.73
C TYR A 526 -1.12 -13.48 9.51
N ALA A 527 -0.93 -12.76 8.40
CA ALA A 527 -1.80 -11.64 8.02
C ALA A 527 -3.25 -12.09 7.85
N LYS A 528 -3.47 -13.26 7.24
CA LYS A 528 -4.79 -13.87 7.09
C LYS A 528 -5.51 -14.07 8.43
N THR A 529 -4.79 -14.38 9.51
CA THR A 529 -5.43 -14.51 10.84
C THR A 529 -6.06 -13.21 11.32
N TYR A 530 -5.50 -12.06 10.94
CA TYR A 530 -6.07 -10.74 11.23
C TYR A 530 -7.20 -10.38 10.26
N ASP A 531 -7.06 -10.72 8.97
CA ASP A 531 -8.15 -10.55 8.00
C ASP A 531 -9.42 -11.32 8.42
N ASP A 532 -9.26 -12.55 8.89
CA ASP A 532 -10.36 -13.40 9.39
C ASP A 532 -11.00 -12.83 10.67
N GLN A 533 -10.29 -11.97 11.40
CA GLN A 533 -10.77 -11.23 12.57
C GLN A 533 -11.30 -9.83 12.21
N GLN A 534 -11.38 -9.49 10.91
CA GLN A 534 -11.76 -8.16 10.43
C GLN A 534 -10.83 -7.04 10.95
N ASP A 535 -9.54 -7.35 11.09
CA ASP A 535 -8.48 -6.40 11.47
C ASP A 535 -7.51 -6.16 10.30
N PRO A 536 -7.92 -5.41 9.26
CA PRO A 536 -7.06 -5.12 8.12
C PRO A 536 -5.87 -4.25 8.49
N TYR A 537 -5.93 -3.49 9.60
CA TYR A 537 -4.83 -2.67 10.08
C TYR A 537 -3.63 -3.53 10.48
N SER A 538 -3.86 -4.51 11.37
CA SER A 538 -2.79 -5.44 11.78
C SER A 538 -2.30 -6.30 10.62
N SER A 539 -3.20 -6.77 9.75
CA SER A 539 -2.86 -7.53 8.54
C SER A 539 -1.85 -6.78 7.65
N ILE A 540 -2.10 -5.49 7.39
CA ILE A 540 -1.19 -4.64 6.62
C ILE A 540 0.15 -4.43 7.34
N ILE A 541 0.14 -4.20 8.66
CA ILE A 541 1.39 -4.05 9.42
C ILE A 541 2.22 -5.34 9.36
N VAL A 542 1.59 -6.51 9.50
CA VAL A 542 2.27 -7.82 9.40
C VAL A 542 2.98 -7.96 8.07
N LYS A 543 2.29 -7.70 6.95
CA LYS A 543 2.90 -7.73 5.60
C LYS A 543 4.02 -6.70 5.45
N ALA A 544 3.82 -5.48 5.94
CA ALA A 544 4.84 -4.44 5.89
C ALA A 544 6.08 -4.78 6.73
N LEU A 545 5.91 -5.44 7.88
CA LEU A 545 7.01 -5.93 8.73
C LEU A 545 7.78 -7.07 8.04
N ALA A 546 7.09 -7.98 7.34
CA ALA A 546 7.75 -9.02 6.55
C ALA A 546 8.65 -8.41 5.46
N ASP A 547 8.17 -7.40 4.74
CA ASP A 547 8.98 -6.65 3.77
C ASP A 547 10.18 -5.96 4.42
N ARG A 548 9.98 -5.33 5.59
CA ARG A 548 11.09 -4.71 6.33
C ARG A 548 12.14 -5.73 6.76
N LEU A 549 11.71 -6.92 7.18
CA LEU A 549 12.61 -8.00 7.57
C LEU A 549 13.33 -8.62 6.37
N ALA A 550 12.70 -8.71 5.20
CA ALA A 550 13.34 -9.17 3.98
C ALA A 550 14.47 -8.21 3.53
N GLU A 551 14.22 -6.90 3.57
CA GLU A 551 15.24 -5.87 3.32
C GLU A 551 16.35 -5.88 4.36
N ALA A 552 15.99 -6.00 5.64
CA ALA A 552 16.93 -6.13 6.73
C ALA A 552 17.82 -7.37 6.55
N PHE A 553 17.26 -8.48 6.07
CA PHE A 553 18.01 -9.70 5.76
C PHE A 553 18.95 -9.50 4.59
N ALA A 554 18.53 -8.81 3.52
CA ALA A 554 19.43 -8.48 2.41
C ALA A 554 20.62 -7.62 2.86
N GLU A 555 20.38 -6.61 3.71
CA GLU A 555 21.44 -5.76 4.27
C GLU A 555 22.37 -6.53 5.20
N TRP A 556 21.79 -7.32 6.11
CA TRP A 556 22.53 -8.17 7.04
C TRP A 556 23.41 -9.16 6.28
N LEU A 557 22.85 -9.88 5.31
CA LEU A 557 23.56 -10.90 4.54
C LEU A 557 24.65 -10.27 3.66
N HIS A 558 24.39 -9.11 3.07
CA HIS A 558 25.41 -8.37 2.34
C HIS A 558 26.57 -7.95 3.26
N GLN A 559 26.29 -7.48 4.49
CA GLN A 559 27.37 -7.19 5.43
C GLN A 559 28.19 -8.44 5.77
N ARG A 560 27.55 -9.59 5.99
CA ARG A 560 28.28 -10.85 6.22
C ARG A 560 29.11 -11.26 5.00
N ALA A 561 28.60 -11.07 3.79
CA ALA A 561 29.36 -11.27 2.55
C ALA A 561 30.60 -10.36 2.48
N ARG A 562 30.49 -9.08 2.88
CA ARG A 562 31.63 -8.15 2.93
C ARG A 562 32.67 -8.54 3.99
N PHE A 563 32.23 -9.01 5.16
CA PHE A 563 33.14 -9.56 6.18
C PHE A 563 33.89 -10.78 5.66
N LEU A 564 33.21 -11.69 4.97
CA LEU A 564 33.84 -12.87 4.38
C LEU A 564 34.88 -12.47 3.35
N CYS A 565 34.57 -11.54 2.45
CA CYS A 565 35.50 -11.07 1.42
C CYS A 565 36.64 -10.19 1.97
N GLY A 566 36.68 -9.92 3.28
CA GLY A 566 37.73 -9.12 3.90
C GLY A 566 37.69 -7.62 3.57
N ILE A 567 36.59 -7.13 2.98
CA ILE A 567 36.44 -5.72 2.57
C ILE A 567 35.74 -4.83 3.60
N GLU A 568 35.24 -5.43 4.68
CA GLU A 568 34.75 -4.73 5.87
C GLU A 568 35.12 -5.56 7.11
N LYS A 569 35.43 -4.91 8.24
CA LYS A 569 35.64 -5.57 9.53
C LYS A 569 34.41 -5.42 10.43
N PRO A 570 34.12 -6.40 11.31
CA PRO A 570 33.05 -6.26 12.30
C PRO A 570 33.20 -4.97 13.13
N GLY A 571 32.14 -4.15 13.13
CA GLY A 571 32.11 -2.87 13.86
C GLY A 571 32.78 -1.69 13.15
N GLU A 572 33.29 -1.86 11.93
CA GLU A 572 33.90 -0.78 11.15
C GLU A 572 32.90 0.30 10.74
N LEU A 573 31.69 -0.12 10.33
CA LEU A 573 30.63 0.80 9.90
C LEU A 573 29.48 0.80 10.90
N SER A 574 28.97 1.99 11.19
CA SER A 574 27.72 2.14 11.94
C SER A 574 26.52 1.78 11.07
N ARG A 575 25.39 1.44 11.70
CA ARG A 575 24.14 1.13 10.98
C ARG A 575 23.68 2.27 10.06
N GLN A 576 23.82 3.52 10.48
CA GLN A 576 23.49 4.68 9.65
C GLN A 576 24.39 4.79 8.40
N GLU A 577 25.65 4.37 8.51
CA GLU A 577 26.59 4.39 7.39
C GLU A 577 26.30 3.28 6.40
N ILE A 578 25.89 2.11 6.89
CA ILE A 578 25.40 1.01 6.07
C ILE A 578 24.15 1.44 5.28
N ILE A 579 23.15 2.05 5.93
CA ILE A 579 21.94 2.57 5.24
C ILE A 579 22.29 3.63 4.19
N ARG A 580 23.34 4.43 4.43
CA ARG A 580 23.85 5.42 3.48
C ARG A 580 24.80 4.83 2.42
N GLU A 581 24.92 3.50 2.38
CA GLU A 581 25.74 2.77 1.40
C GLU A 581 27.22 3.22 1.43
N LYS A 582 27.76 3.58 2.61
CA LYS A 582 29.17 4.00 2.78
C LYS A 582 30.19 2.85 2.74
N TYR A 583 29.74 1.62 2.52
CA TYR A 583 30.63 0.47 2.36
C TYR A 583 31.18 0.38 0.93
N ARG A 584 32.27 -0.38 0.78
CA ARG A 584 32.78 -0.83 -0.52
C ARG A 584 31.84 -1.87 -1.14
N GLY A 585 31.66 -1.79 -2.46
CA GLY A 585 30.89 -2.75 -3.24
C GLY A 585 29.40 -2.44 -3.31
N ILE A 586 28.70 -3.13 -4.21
CA ILE A 586 27.27 -2.96 -4.46
C ILE A 586 26.56 -4.30 -4.54
N ARG A 587 25.23 -4.26 -4.39
CA ARG A 587 24.36 -5.43 -4.47
C ARG A 587 23.19 -5.30 -5.49
N PRO A 588 23.46 -5.03 -6.79
CA PRO A 588 22.42 -4.78 -7.79
C PRO A 588 21.47 -5.96 -7.96
N ALA A 589 20.18 -5.66 -8.01
CA ALA A 589 19.12 -6.62 -8.18
C ALA A 589 18.54 -6.54 -9.61
N PRO A 590 18.32 -7.68 -10.30
CA PRO A 590 17.61 -7.69 -11.58
C PRO A 590 16.22 -7.03 -11.49
N GLY A 591 15.91 -6.14 -12.42
CA GLY A 591 14.74 -5.25 -12.44
C GLY A 591 15.02 -3.81 -11.97
N TYR A 592 16.17 -3.53 -11.35
CA TYR A 592 16.59 -2.17 -11.02
C TYR A 592 17.26 -1.48 -12.22
N PRO A 593 17.38 -0.14 -12.24
CA PRO A 593 17.95 0.57 -13.38
C PRO A 593 19.37 0.12 -13.81
N ALA A 594 20.19 -0.35 -12.87
CA ALA A 594 21.53 -0.87 -13.18
C ALA A 594 21.50 -2.23 -13.88
N GLN A 595 20.42 -2.99 -13.72
CA GLN A 595 20.16 -4.26 -14.39
C GLN A 595 18.66 -4.43 -14.62
N PRO A 596 18.06 -3.77 -15.62
CA PRO A 596 16.60 -3.69 -15.73
C PRO A 596 15.97 -5.00 -16.23
N ASP A 597 16.76 -5.94 -16.76
CA ASP A 597 16.26 -7.24 -17.20
C ASP A 597 15.87 -8.11 -16.01
N HIS A 598 14.58 -8.39 -15.87
CA HIS A 598 14.05 -9.24 -14.81
C HIS A 598 14.42 -10.72 -14.99
N THR A 599 14.72 -11.16 -16.21
CA THR A 599 14.94 -12.58 -16.54
C THR A 599 16.26 -13.12 -15.98
N GLU A 600 17.22 -12.25 -15.69
CA GLU A 600 18.48 -12.60 -15.02
C GLU A 600 18.27 -13.23 -13.62
N LYS A 601 17.09 -13.06 -13.00
CA LYS A 601 16.75 -13.80 -11.78
C LYS A 601 16.71 -15.30 -12.01
N ARG A 602 16.35 -15.78 -13.21
CA ARG A 602 16.31 -17.22 -13.51
C ARG A 602 17.72 -17.81 -13.43
N THR A 603 18.69 -17.13 -14.02
CA THR A 603 20.11 -17.49 -13.93
C THR A 603 20.58 -17.48 -12.47
N LEU A 604 20.27 -16.42 -11.73
CA LEU A 604 20.63 -16.30 -10.30
C LEU A 604 20.01 -17.43 -9.44
N PHE A 605 18.73 -17.73 -9.64
CA PHE A 605 18.02 -18.78 -8.88
C PHE A 605 18.58 -20.17 -9.19
N ALA A 606 18.87 -20.46 -10.46
CA ALA A 606 19.50 -21.71 -10.85
C ALA A 606 20.92 -21.84 -10.28
N LEU A 607 21.70 -20.75 -10.33
CA LEU A 607 23.07 -20.69 -9.82
C LEU A 607 23.15 -20.96 -8.31
N LEU A 608 22.16 -20.48 -7.55
CA LEU A 608 22.12 -20.59 -6.09
C LEU A 608 21.28 -21.75 -5.59
N ASP A 609 20.67 -22.55 -6.46
CA ASP A 609 19.63 -23.53 -6.10
C ASP A 609 18.58 -22.91 -5.15
N ALA A 610 18.19 -21.66 -5.45
CA ALA A 610 17.52 -20.79 -4.50
C ALA A 610 16.15 -21.33 -4.09
N THR A 611 15.40 -21.90 -5.03
CA THR A 611 14.08 -22.46 -4.75
C THR A 611 14.15 -23.64 -3.79
N SER A 612 15.06 -24.59 -4.02
CA SER A 612 15.21 -25.76 -3.15
C SER A 612 15.65 -25.38 -1.74
N LEU A 613 16.59 -24.44 -1.61
CA LEU A 613 17.19 -24.08 -0.32
C LEU A 613 16.32 -23.09 0.49
N THR A 614 15.66 -22.16 -0.19
CA THR A 614 14.92 -21.08 0.48
C THR A 614 13.41 -21.24 0.43
N GLY A 615 12.87 -22.04 -0.48
CA GLY A 615 11.43 -22.09 -0.78
C GLY A 615 10.91 -20.84 -1.51
N CYS A 616 11.79 -19.91 -1.92
CA CYS A 616 11.42 -18.78 -2.76
C CYS A 616 11.29 -19.23 -4.22
N GLU A 617 10.17 -18.90 -4.86
CA GLU A 617 9.86 -19.26 -6.24
C GLU A 617 9.83 -18.03 -7.14
N LEU A 618 10.08 -18.22 -8.44
CA LEU A 618 9.86 -17.20 -9.46
C LEU A 618 8.55 -17.46 -10.18
N THR A 619 7.73 -16.41 -10.32
CA THR A 619 6.59 -16.42 -11.24
C THR A 619 7.07 -16.40 -12.70
N ASP A 620 6.15 -16.60 -13.65
CA ASP A 620 6.46 -16.49 -15.09
C ASP A 620 7.13 -15.16 -15.46
N SER A 621 6.71 -14.07 -14.81
CA SER A 621 7.24 -12.70 -14.99
C SER A 621 8.44 -12.39 -14.10
N CYS A 622 9.00 -13.39 -13.41
CA CYS A 622 10.14 -13.28 -12.51
C CYS A 622 9.89 -12.34 -11.31
N ALA A 623 8.64 -12.25 -10.82
CA ALA A 623 8.39 -11.83 -9.44
C ALA A 623 8.78 -12.96 -8.48
N MET A 624 9.16 -12.63 -7.26
CA MET A 624 9.54 -13.62 -6.24
C MET A 624 8.37 -13.89 -5.30
N HIS A 625 8.12 -15.15 -4.98
CA HIS A 625 7.11 -15.58 -4.02
C HIS A 625 7.77 -16.38 -2.88
N PRO A 626 7.53 -16.08 -1.60
CA PRO A 626 6.69 -15.01 -1.05
C PRO A 626 7.09 -13.60 -1.48
N GLY A 627 6.15 -12.64 -1.47
CA GLY A 627 6.40 -11.25 -1.91
C GLY A 627 7.49 -10.55 -1.11
N SER A 628 7.60 -10.86 0.19
CA SER A 628 8.68 -10.38 1.06
C SER A 628 10.00 -11.12 0.80
N SER A 629 10.55 -10.91 -0.39
CA SER A 629 11.80 -11.52 -0.86
C SER A 629 12.70 -10.49 -1.54
N VAL A 630 14.02 -10.67 -1.42
CA VAL A 630 15.04 -9.84 -2.08
C VAL A 630 16.09 -10.73 -2.70
N SER A 631 16.55 -10.41 -3.91
CA SER A 631 17.67 -11.10 -4.56
C SER A 631 18.56 -10.11 -5.28
N GLY A 632 19.82 -10.47 -5.51
CA GLY A 632 20.77 -9.64 -6.24
C GLY A 632 22.14 -10.27 -6.39
N LEU A 633 23.02 -9.55 -7.06
CA LEU A 633 24.43 -9.90 -7.31
C LEU A 633 25.32 -9.08 -6.40
N TYR A 634 26.50 -9.57 -6.02
CA TYR A 634 27.52 -8.82 -5.30
C TYR A 634 28.69 -8.46 -6.21
N PHE A 635 29.06 -7.18 -6.24
CA PHE A 635 30.26 -6.68 -6.90
C PHE A 635 31.17 -6.00 -5.88
N ASN A 636 32.37 -6.54 -5.72
CA ASN A 636 33.32 -6.07 -4.70
C ASN A 636 34.30 -5.02 -5.21
N HIS A 637 34.23 -4.62 -6.48
CA HIS A 637 35.13 -3.60 -7.03
C HIS A 637 34.98 -2.27 -6.24
N PRO A 638 36.08 -1.61 -5.83
CA PRO A 638 36.03 -0.43 -4.96
C PRO A 638 35.27 0.76 -5.58
N GLU A 639 35.28 0.87 -6.90
CA GLU A 639 34.57 1.92 -7.65
C GLU A 639 33.19 1.47 -8.17
N ALA A 640 32.72 0.27 -7.80
CA ALA A 640 31.40 -0.20 -8.19
C ALA A 640 30.32 0.73 -7.63
N LYS A 641 29.36 1.08 -8.47
CA LYS A 641 28.24 1.95 -8.09
C LYS A 641 27.00 1.64 -8.91
N TYR A 642 25.85 1.96 -8.33
CA TYR A 642 24.58 1.92 -9.05
C TYR A 642 24.50 3.02 -10.10
N PHE A 643 23.88 2.71 -11.24
CA PHE A 643 23.60 3.63 -12.34
C PHE A 643 22.24 3.30 -12.96
N GLY A 644 21.73 4.16 -13.85
CA GLY A 644 20.44 4.00 -14.53
C GLY A 644 20.26 4.96 -15.68
#